data_AF-A0A803VYW4-F1
#
_entry.id   AF-A0A803VYW4-F1
#
_cell.length_a   1.000
_cell.length_b   1.000
_cell.length_c   1.000
_cell.angle_alpha   90.00
_cell.angle_beta   90.00
_cell.angle_gamma   90.00
#
_symmetry.space_group_name_H-M   'P 1'
#
loop_
_entity.id
_entity.type
_entity.pdbx_description
1 polymer ?
#
loop_
_entity_poly.entity_id
_entity_poly.type
_entity_poly.pdbx_seq_one_letter_code
_entity_poly.pdbx_strand_id
1 'polypeptide(L)'
;RASGSPGSSPCLCPGLAEPGPGAVKKANFLFSLSLQLSSQSEVTSRVVQRLCEKKKKNVLAYGYSLPDENSSQFPVVPFSKIHSYLPNTATETLCISGFWETLLSRIGDDVMMYLLEHCAVFMLVPPSNCYQVCGQPVYELISYNVDSPLVFFRQRFSKYKCTSLLKYVRKRLVFHRKYLLKSYEWKYRLRPEDSVSRMRNEGNNKRQSLVPADQCPAKAVSEASKQIRMVTEYQEKKSSSGSCVSATAPSRKRKIPREQPEIPSKRAKIGEKVREEEACSLVPDLNQSSSERSETEYVAPHNESVIKTPHIYERSNNAVSGPSLVRTSRGRKKFVAGKSYLLQGLQLNKPLGSNTEMQAESHRKRVEMHAYDSQLPSGQTKPMEGTSKCRGGESPQPHLSKKLPNRLLSSAVYIEKKSLLYSCRSFHEGFPKSFILNHLQDSQAGGRRLVEAIFFSQNQVQQRHNQSLPKRQRRKKALPRRYQQMRHTFQQLLKNHGKCAYLALLRKNCPIRISDIKPAKCVTSSRCESGHADVPDNLGAPLAESVHGESLPSEEQNPGEARDSALRELLKQHSSYWQVYMFVRDCLEKVIPAELWGSNHNKCRFLKNVKVFISRGRFAKVSLRELMWRMRVNDCMWLRLGKGDYFVPADEHCFREELLAKFLYWLMDTYVVELLRSFFYVTETMFQKNMLFYYRKFIWGKLQNIGIRNHFVKVQLRPLSSEEMETIRQKKFVPVASKLRFIPKPNGLRPIVKVSGVVEPLALSKESREKKMNHYNTQLKNLFSALNYERTINTSFIGSSVFGKDDIYKTWKQFVTKILESGAEIPHFYCVKADLSRAFDAIPHNKLVEVISRVLKPEKRTVYCIRRYAVIMITPSGKARRLYRRHVSTFKDFMPDMKQFVSQLQENASLQNAIVVEQSLTFHETSSSLFNFFLQMIHNSILKIRNRYYVQCCGIPQGSILSTLLCSLFYGDMENKFLSGIKQDGVLIRLIDDFLLLTPHLMKARTFLRTLTSGIPEYGLLINPNKTVVNFPVDDIPGCSKFKQLPDCRLIPWCGLLLDIKTLEVYCDYSSYTCTSIRSSLSFNSNITAGKNMKYKLSAVLKLKCHSLFLDLQINSLRTVLINIYKIFLLQAYRFHACVLQFPFNQQVRKNPYFFLRIISQTASCCYAVLKTINAGVSGIFPIQVAEWLCYHAFTVKLSNHEAVYKCLLTSLKVCKRQLIRNIPEDTVALLRAVTEPALCQDFKAILD
;
A
#
# COMPACT_ATOMS: atom_id res chain seq x y z
N ARG A 1 -0.56 37.56 -47.47
CA ARG A 1 0.26 38.48 -48.31
C ARG A 1 -0.37 39.86 -48.19
N ALA A 2 0.44 40.91 -47.99
CA ALA A 2 0.03 42.33 -47.94
C ALA A 2 -0.95 42.71 -46.78
N SER A 3 -1.05 43.89 -46.15
CA SER A 3 -0.59 45.29 -46.37
C SER A 3 -1.24 46.05 -47.53
N GLY A 4 -1.87 47.23 -47.37
CA GLY A 4 -2.23 47.98 -46.15
C GLY A 4 -2.42 49.48 -46.42
N SER A 5 -3.38 50.12 -45.72
CA SER A 5 -3.63 51.59 -45.73
C SER A 5 -4.18 52.18 -47.07
N PRO A 6 -4.63 53.46 -47.15
CA PRO A 6 -4.99 54.44 -46.10
C PRO A 6 -6.37 55.14 -46.27
N GLY A 7 -6.87 55.74 -45.17
CA GLY A 7 -7.33 57.15 -45.15
C GLY A 7 -8.74 57.58 -45.62
N SER A 8 -9.57 58.07 -44.68
CA SER A 8 -10.21 59.41 -44.71
C SER A 8 -11.06 59.67 -43.45
N SER A 9 -11.29 60.95 -43.15
CA SER A 9 -11.98 61.49 -41.95
C SER A 9 -13.13 62.43 -42.41
N PRO A 10 -13.86 63.20 -41.55
CA PRO A 10 -13.96 63.22 -40.09
C PRO A 10 -15.43 63.27 -39.56
N CYS A 11 -15.62 63.31 -38.22
CA CYS A 11 -16.52 64.31 -37.61
C CYS A 11 -16.41 64.41 -36.07
N LEU A 12 -16.30 65.66 -35.59
CA LEU A 12 -16.72 66.22 -34.29
C LEU A 12 -16.23 65.58 -32.97
N CYS A 13 -15.29 66.27 -32.33
CA CYS A 13 -15.07 66.26 -30.87
C CYS A 13 -16.19 67.04 -30.13
N PRO A 14 -16.26 66.99 -28.79
CA PRO A 14 -15.50 67.98 -28.01
C PRO A 14 -14.88 67.42 -26.71
N GLY A 15 -14.02 68.24 -26.05
CA GLY A 15 -13.68 68.07 -24.64
C GLY A 15 -12.33 67.40 -24.33
N LEU A 16 -11.21 68.07 -24.62
CA LEU A 16 -9.95 67.78 -23.95
C LEU A 16 -10.07 68.15 -22.46
N ALA A 17 -9.83 67.18 -21.58
CA ALA A 17 -9.59 67.40 -20.16
C ALA A 17 -8.26 66.77 -19.79
N GLU A 18 -7.31 67.57 -19.29
CA GLU A 18 -6.01 67.06 -18.87
C GLU A 18 -6.16 66.03 -17.73
N PRO A 19 -5.35 64.96 -17.71
CA PRO A 19 -5.35 63.97 -16.64
C PRO A 19 -4.70 64.55 -15.38
N GLY A 20 -5.45 65.39 -14.65
CA GLY A 20 -5.00 66.12 -13.48
C GLY A 20 -4.25 65.22 -12.46
N PRO A 21 -3.29 65.78 -11.70
CA PRO A 21 -2.16 65.03 -11.14
C PRO A 21 -2.51 63.86 -10.19
N GLY A 22 -3.76 63.75 -9.73
CA GLY A 22 -4.26 62.56 -9.03
C GLY A 22 -4.34 61.29 -9.90
N ALA A 23 -4.54 61.41 -11.21
CA ALA A 23 -4.60 60.28 -12.15
C ALA A 23 -3.21 59.67 -12.35
N VAL A 24 -2.23 60.50 -12.72
CA VAL A 24 -0.80 60.10 -12.83
C VAL A 24 -0.29 59.55 -11.50
N LYS A 25 -0.65 60.17 -10.36
CA LYS A 25 -0.32 59.64 -9.02
C LYS A 25 -0.94 58.26 -8.77
N LYS A 26 -2.19 57.99 -9.17
CA LYS A 26 -2.79 56.63 -9.05
C LYS A 26 -2.08 55.60 -9.93
N ALA A 27 -1.72 55.96 -11.17
CA ALA A 27 -0.98 55.07 -12.08
C ALA A 27 0.39 54.71 -11.51
N ASN A 28 1.20 55.73 -11.17
CA ASN A 28 2.54 55.55 -10.58
C ASN A 28 2.50 54.79 -9.23
N PHE A 29 1.42 54.95 -8.47
CA PHE A 29 1.23 54.25 -7.19
C PHE A 29 0.86 52.77 -7.33
N LEU A 30 0.18 52.37 -8.42
CA LEU A 30 0.00 50.95 -8.75
C LEU A 30 1.29 50.36 -9.33
N PHE A 31 1.97 51.10 -10.20
CA PHE A 31 3.29 50.74 -10.73
C PHE A 31 4.29 50.40 -9.62
N SER A 32 4.30 51.13 -8.50
CA SER A 32 5.24 50.88 -7.38
C SER A 32 5.03 49.57 -6.62
N LEU A 33 3.90 48.86 -6.83
CA LEU A 33 3.70 47.51 -6.30
C LEU A 33 3.91 46.40 -7.36
N SER A 34 3.65 46.69 -8.64
CA SER A 34 3.92 45.77 -9.75
C SER A 34 5.35 45.87 -10.29
N LEU A 35 6.17 46.77 -9.73
CA LEU A 35 7.56 47.00 -10.11
C LEU A 35 8.39 45.73 -9.86
N GLN A 36 8.77 45.07 -10.95
CA GLN A 36 9.78 44.03 -10.95
C GLN A 36 11.15 44.68 -10.77
N LEU A 37 11.85 44.31 -9.71
CA LEU A 37 13.19 44.84 -9.36
C LEU A 37 14.30 43.80 -9.53
N SER A 38 13.93 42.55 -9.82
CA SER A 38 14.81 41.39 -9.89
C SER A 38 14.42 40.47 -11.05
N SER A 39 15.36 39.63 -11.50
CA SER A 39 15.00 38.45 -12.29
C SER A 39 14.12 37.47 -11.51
N GLN A 40 13.36 36.66 -12.22
CA GLN A 40 12.57 35.58 -11.64
C GLN A 40 13.44 34.53 -10.91
N SER A 41 14.71 34.38 -11.32
CA SER A 41 15.71 33.56 -10.63
C SER A 41 16.09 34.12 -9.25
N GLU A 42 16.33 35.43 -9.13
CA GLU A 42 16.58 36.09 -7.84
C GLU A 42 15.35 36.08 -6.91
N VAL A 43 14.14 36.27 -7.46
CA VAL A 43 12.89 36.13 -6.67
C VAL A 43 12.78 34.72 -6.09
N THR A 44 12.98 33.70 -6.93
CA THR A 44 12.91 32.29 -6.52
C THR A 44 13.99 31.97 -5.48
N SER A 45 15.23 32.41 -5.70
CA SER A 45 16.36 32.20 -4.79
C SER A 45 16.14 32.84 -3.41
N ARG A 46 15.66 34.09 -3.37
CA ARG A 46 15.31 34.78 -2.11
C ARG A 46 14.17 34.09 -1.36
N VAL A 47 13.21 33.49 -2.06
CA VAL A 47 12.14 32.68 -1.45
C VAL A 47 12.69 31.36 -0.89
N VAL A 48 13.50 30.62 -1.65
CA VAL A 48 14.12 29.36 -1.20
C VAL A 48 14.99 29.57 0.05
N GLN A 49 15.79 30.63 0.07
CA GLN A 49 16.58 31.00 1.25
C GLN A 49 15.68 31.27 2.47
N ARG A 50 14.66 32.14 2.34
CA ARG A 50 13.71 32.43 3.43
C ARG A 50 12.97 31.19 3.93
N LEU A 51 12.64 30.25 3.04
CA LEU A 51 12.01 28.98 3.41
C LEU A 51 12.97 28.09 4.24
N CYS A 52 14.24 28.03 3.86
CA CYS A 52 15.29 27.30 4.57
C CYS A 52 15.58 27.91 5.96
N GLU A 53 15.77 29.22 6.04
CA GLU A 53 15.96 29.98 7.29
C GLU A 53 14.82 29.74 8.29
N LYS A 54 13.58 29.97 7.82
CA LYS A 54 12.34 29.79 8.61
C LYS A 54 11.97 28.32 8.83
N LYS A 55 12.73 27.37 8.24
CA LYS A 55 12.50 25.91 8.25
C LYS A 55 11.06 25.54 7.85
N LYS A 56 10.50 26.31 6.92
CA LYS A 56 9.16 26.12 6.38
C LYS A 56 9.15 24.95 5.40
N LYS A 57 8.21 24.03 5.57
CA LYS A 57 7.97 22.97 4.57
C LYS A 57 7.28 23.55 3.35
N ASN A 58 7.98 23.56 2.23
CA ASN A 58 7.49 23.99 0.92
C ASN A 58 8.15 23.12 -0.15
N VAL A 59 7.43 22.80 -1.24
CA VAL A 59 7.97 22.01 -2.37
C VAL A 59 9.25 22.66 -2.96
N LEU A 60 9.31 24.00 -3.00
CA LEU A 60 10.49 24.74 -3.49
C LEU A 60 11.73 24.60 -2.59
N ALA A 61 11.57 24.20 -1.34
CA ALA A 61 12.70 24.01 -0.41
C ALA A 61 13.23 22.56 -0.41
N TYR A 62 12.72 21.68 -1.28
CA TYR A 62 13.26 20.34 -1.46
C TYR A 62 14.58 20.40 -2.23
N GLY A 63 15.58 19.64 -1.77
CA GLY A 63 16.94 19.67 -2.33
C GLY A 63 17.85 20.80 -1.85
N TYR A 64 17.30 21.81 -1.16
CA TYR A 64 18.06 22.97 -0.68
C TYR A 64 18.30 22.96 0.83
N SER A 65 19.43 23.53 1.25
CA SER A 65 19.75 23.84 2.65
C SER A 65 20.56 25.12 2.76
N LEU A 66 20.61 25.70 3.96
CA LEU A 66 21.69 26.64 4.31
C LEU A 66 23.01 25.84 4.39
N PRO A 67 24.17 26.47 4.07
CA PRO A 67 25.47 25.87 4.33
C PRO A 67 25.68 25.64 5.83
N ASP A 68 26.49 24.63 6.16
CA ASP A 68 27.00 24.36 7.51
C ASP A 68 28.48 24.81 7.52
N GLU A 69 29.03 25.22 8.66
CA GLU A 69 30.39 25.81 8.71
C GLU A 69 31.50 24.83 8.28
N ASN A 70 31.17 23.55 8.13
CA ASN A 70 32.06 22.47 7.67
C ASN A 70 31.76 21.98 6.23
N SER A 71 30.92 22.65 5.43
CA SER A 71 30.58 22.19 4.07
C SER A 71 31.33 22.94 2.96
N SER A 72 32.40 22.32 2.43
CA SER A 72 33.23 22.83 1.33
C SER A 72 32.57 22.67 -0.05
N GLN A 73 31.41 23.33 -0.26
CA GLN A 73 30.67 23.30 -1.53
C GLN A 73 30.09 24.68 -1.89
N PHE A 74 30.12 25.00 -3.19
CA PHE A 74 29.81 26.35 -3.71
C PHE A 74 28.31 26.72 -3.59
N PRO A 75 27.99 28.03 -3.43
CA PRO A 75 26.62 28.54 -3.43
C PRO A 75 25.99 28.52 -4.82
N VAL A 76 24.66 28.46 -4.89
CA VAL A 76 23.91 28.33 -6.17
C VAL A 76 23.90 29.63 -6.99
N VAL A 77 24.00 30.79 -6.32
CA VAL A 77 24.08 32.13 -6.92
C VAL A 77 25.05 32.95 -6.05
N PRO A 78 25.93 33.82 -6.61
CA PRO A 78 26.99 34.53 -5.85
C PRO A 78 26.53 35.28 -4.60
N PHE A 79 25.28 35.75 -4.56
CA PHE A 79 24.71 36.53 -3.44
C PHE A 79 23.80 35.71 -2.50
N SER A 80 23.71 34.39 -2.68
CA SER A 80 22.73 33.54 -1.97
C SER A 80 23.37 32.63 -0.92
N LYS A 81 22.84 32.64 0.31
CA LYS A 81 23.30 31.75 1.39
C LYS A 81 22.61 30.38 1.37
N ILE A 82 22.45 29.80 0.18
CA ILE A 82 21.84 28.48 -0.04
C ILE A 82 22.71 27.59 -0.91
N HIS A 83 22.70 26.31 -0.55
CA HIS A 83 23.35 25.22 -1.26
C HIS A 83 22.28 24.22 -1.73
N SER A 84 22.46 23.68 -2.94
CA SER A 84 21.62 22.62 -3.50
C SER A 84 22.34 21.28 -3.40
N TYR A 85 21.83 20.38 -2.55
CA TYR A 85 22.33 19.01 -2.41
C TYR A 85 21.53 18.00 -3.26
N LEU A 86 20.38 18.41 -3.84
CA LEU A 86 19.65 17.68 -4.88
C LEU A 86 18.92 18.68 -5.81
N PRO A 87 18.84 18.41 -7.13
CA PRO A 87 18.05 19.22 -8.06
C PRO A 87 16.55 19.15 -7.76
N ASN A 88 15.83 20.18 -8.21
CA ASN A 88 14.42 20.40 -7.94
C ASN A 88 13.74 21.05 -9.15
N THR A 89 12.94 20.25 -9.85
CA THR A 89 12.29 20.63 -11.11
C THR A 89 11.36 21.82 -10.95
N ALA A 90 10.77 22.03 -9.77
CA ALA A 90 9.83 23.13 -9.53
C ALA A 90 10.55 24.48 -9.46
N THR A 91 11.73 24.53 -8.84
CA THR A 91 12.57 25.74 -8.85
C THR A 91 13.22 25.99 -10.21
N GLU A 92 13.69 24.94 -10.89
CA GLU A 92 14.24 25.03 -12.25
C GLU A 92 13.17 25.56 -13.24
N THR A 93 11.96 24.99 -13.21
CA THR A 93 10.82 25.46 -14.03
C THR A 93 10.42 26.90 -13.70
N LEU A 94 10.45 27.30 -12.42
CA LEU A 94 10.17 28.68 -12.02
C LEU A 94 11.19 29.67 -12.58
N CYS A 95 12.47 29.30 -12.68
CA CYS A 95 13.54 30.18 -13.14
C CYS A 95 13.67 30.25 -14.68
N ILE A 96 13.27 29.21 -15.42
CA ILE A 96 13.48 29.10 -16.87
C ILE A 96 12.21 29.43 -17.68
N SER A 97 11.02 29.34 -17.08
CA SER A 97 9.76 29.49 -17.81
C SER A 97 9.30 30.96 -17.89
N GLY A 98 9.36 31.54 -19.09
CA GLY A 98 8.87 32.89 -19.40
C GLY A 98 7.39 33.16 -19.07
N PHE A 99 6.58 32.13 -18.80
CA PHE A 99 5.24 32.30 -18.19
C PHE A 99 5.33 32.90 -16.78
N TRP A 100 6.30 32.46 -15.98
CA TRP A 100 6.49 32.96 -14.62
C TRP A 100 7.19 34.32 -14.58
N GLU A 101 8.03 34.62 -15.57
CA GLU A 101 8.57 35.97 -15.79
C GLU A 101 7.48 36.95 -16.23
N THR A 102 6.60 36.52 -17.14
CA THR A 102 5.41 37.28 -17.55
C THR A 102 4.43 37.48 -16.39
N LEU A 103 4.35 36.53 -15.45
CA LEU A 103 3.58 36.71 -14.23
C LEU A 103 4.25 37.71 -13.28
N LEU A 104 5.57 37.61 -13.10
CA LEU A 104 6.36 38.52 -12.25
C LEU A 104 6.26 39.97 -12.71
N SER A 105 6.46 40.24 -14.01
CA SER A 105 6.39 41.61 -14.57
C SER A 105 5.00 42.26 -14.46
N ARG A 106 3.96 41.47 -14.18
CA ARG A 106 2.58 41.95 -13.97
C ARG A 106 2.19 42.10 -12.50
N ILE A 107 2.86 41.41 -11.57
CA ILE A 107 2.50 41.40 -10.13
C ILE A 107 3.57 41.97 -9.18
N GLY A 108 4.81 42.12 -9.64
CA GLY A 108 5.95 42.60 -8.87
C GLY A 108 6.53 41.60 -7.87
N ASP A 109 7.78 41.82 -7.49
CA ASP A 109 8.58 41.02 -6.54
C ASP A 109 7.78 40.60 -5.29
N ASP A 110 7.13 41.56 -4.64
CA ASP A 110 6.54 41.37 -3.32
C ASP A 110 5.25 40.56 -3.31
N VAL A 111 4.55 40.45 -4.45
CA VAL A 111 3.38 39.59 -4.62
C VAL A 111 3.82 38.19 -5.04
N MET A 112 4.81 38.08 -5.93
CA MET A 112 5.41 36.80 -6.31
C MET A 112 6.04 36.10 -5.10
N MET A 113 6.85 36.81 -4.30
CA MET A 113 7.43 36.25 -3.06
C MET A 113 6.36 35.77 -2.07
N TYR A 114 5.25 36.49 -1.92
CA TYR A 114 4.14 36.06 -1.06
C TYR A 114 3.47 34.79 -1.59
N LEU A 115 3.21 34.73 -2.90
CA LEU A 115 2.61 33.59 -3.57
C LEU A 115 3.49 32.33 -3.42
N LEU A 116 4.80 32.44 -3.62
CA LEU A 116 5.73 31.31 -3.52
C LEU A 116 6.04 30.91 -2.05
N GLU A 117 6.10 31.84 -1.09
CA GLU A 117 6.37 31.53 0.33
C GLU A 117 5.12 31.06 1.12
N HIS A 118 3.91 31.52 0.75
CA HIS A 118 2.69 31.34 1.56
C HIS A 118 1.51 30.63 0.88
N CYS A 119 1.40 30.61 -0.45
CA CYS A 119 0.32 29.91 -1.14
C CYS A 119 0.73 28.47 -1.53
N ALA A 120 -0.25 27.62 -1.85
CA ALA A 120 -0.03 26.35 -2.53
C ALA A 120 -0.55 26.48 -3.97
N VAL A 121 0.33 26.33 -4.95
CA VAL A 121 0.01 26.53 -6.38
C VAL A 121 0.18 25.22 -7.13
N PHE A 122 -0.77 24.97 -8.05
CA PHE A 122 -0.88 23.75 -8.81
C PHE A 122 -1.03 24.08 -10.31
N MET A 123 -0.25 23.41 -11.16
CA MET A 123 -0.34 23.55 -12.62
C MET A 123 -1.18 22.41 -13.19
N LEU A 124 -2.21 22.74 -13.97
CA LEU A 124 -3.08 21.76 -14.63
C LEU A 124 -2.34 21.11 -15.80
N VAL A 125 -2.47 19.79 -15.91
CA VAL A 125 -2.05 18.96 -17.04
C VAL A 125 -3.32 18.32 -17.61
N PRO A 126 -3.85 18.83 -18.74
CA PRO A 126 -5.12 18.37 -19.28
C PRO A 126 -5.13 16.87 -19.64
N PRO A 127 -6.29 16.19 -19.57
CA PRO A 127 -7.60 16.75 -19.22
C PRO A 127 -7.93 16.75 -17.72
N SER A 128 -7.14 16.12 -16.83
CA SER A 128 -7.60 15.89 -15.43
C SER A 128 -6.55 15.84 -14.32
N ASN A 129 -5.25 15.99 -14.60
CA ASN A 129 -4.21 15.92 -13.58
C ASN A 129 -3.65 17.30 -13.25
N CYS A 130 -2.94 17.43 -12.13
CA CYS A 130 -2.11 18.61 -11.87
C CYS A 130 -0.86 18.24 -11.07
N TYR A 131 0.16 19.11 -11.09
CA TYR A 131 1.30 19.01 -10.18
C TYR A 131 1.44 20.22 -9.27
N GLN A 132 1.89 20.02 -8.04
CA GLN A 132 2.15 21.11 -7.09
C GLN A 132 3.53 21.73 -7.37
N VAL A 133 3.55 23.05 -7.57
CA VAL A 133 4.79 23.83 -7.76
C VAL A 133 5.35 24.32 -6.42
N CYS A 134 4.50 24.93 -5.59
CA CYS A 134 4.93 25.56 -4.34
C CYS A 134 3.94 25.35 -3.18
N GLY A 135 4.32 25.81 -2.00
CA GLY A 135 3.53 25.73 -0.76
C GLY A 135 3.75 24.43 0.00
N GLN A 136 3.06 24.29 1.15
CA GLN A 136 3.18 23.06 1.94
C GLN A 136 2.72 21.84 1.11
N PRO A 137 3.52 20.75 1.05
CA PRO A 137 3.19 19.57 0.25
C PRO A 137 1.83 18.99 0.66
N VAL A 138 0.86 18.98 -0.28
CA VAL A 138 -0.54 18.64 0.05
C VAL A 138 -0.70 17.20 0.56
N TYR A 139 0.25 16.30 0.26
CA TYR A 139 0.26 14.95 0.84
C TYR A 139 0.48 14.92 2.35
N GLU A 140 1.05 15.96 2.98
CA GLU A 140 1.19 16.02 4.45
C GLU A 140 -0.13 16.39 5.15
N LEU A 141 -0.97 17.20 4.49
CA LEU A 141 -2.26 17.66 5.01
C LEU A 141 -3.28 16.51 5.14
N ILE A 142 -3.06 15.41 4.42
CA ILE A 142 -3.90 14.21 4.46
C ILE A 142 -3.61 13.41 5.75
N SER A 143 -4.49 13.51 6.73
CA SER A 143 -4.40 12.73 7.98
C SER A 143 -4.72 11.25 7.77
N TYR A 144 -4.13 10.38 8.60
CA TYR A 144 -4.49 8.95 8.61
C TYR A 144 -5.81 8.74 9.39
N ASN A 145 -6.86 8.28 8.70
CA ASN A 145 -8.07 7.70 9.28
C ASN A 145 -8.83 8.59 10.30
N VAL A 146 -9.20 9.82 9.92
CA VAL A 146 -10.39 10.46 10.48
C VAL A 146 -11.56 10.23 9.50
N ASP A 147 -12.69 9.74 9.99
CA ASP A 147 -13.85 9.33 9.17
C ASP A 147 -14.75 10.51 8.74
N SER A 148 -14.25 11.75 8.87
CA SER A 148 -14.94 12.94 8.36
C SER A 148 -14.94 12.91 6.83
N PRO A 149 -16.10 13.05 6.16
CA PRO A 149 -16.09 13.33 4.74
C PRO A 149 -15.49 14.73 4.55
N LEU A 150 -14.39 14.82 3.79
CA LEU A 150 -14.07 16.07 3.10
C LEU A 150 -15.11 16.26 2.01
N VAL A 151 -16.29 16.73 2.42
CA VAL A 151 -17.21 17.41 1.52
C VAL A 151 -16.44 18.63 1.03
N PHE A 152 -15.90 18.53 -0.18
CA PHE A 152 -15.72 19.70 -1.01
C PHE A 152 -17.11 20.28 -1.19
N PHE A 153 -17.49 21.18 -0.28
CA PHE A 153 -18.56 22.09 -0.55
C PHE A 153 -18.16 22.79 -1.84
N ARG A 154 -18.96 22.65 -2.90
CA ARG A 154 -19.13 23.75 -3.86
C ARG A 154 -19.63 24.91 -3.00
N GLN A 155 -18.68 25.70 -2.52
CA GLN A 155 -18.96 26.86 -1.69
C GLN A 155 -19.71 27.83 -2.60
N ARG A 156 -21.05 27.84 -2.52
CA ARG A 156 -21.88 28.88 -3.15
C ARG A 156 -21.20 30.21 -2.85
N PHE A 157 -20.80 30.94 -3.89
CA PHE A 157 -19.85 32.05 -3.75
C PHE A 157 -20.42 33.10 -2.78
N SER A 158 -19.92 33.04 -1.55
CA SER A 158 -20.31 33.96 -0.48
C SER A 158 -19.77 35.34 -0.83
N LYS A 159 -20.67 36.34 -0.95
CA LYS A 159 -20.36 37.72 -1.37
C LYS A 159 -19.03 38.18 -0.76
N TYR A 160 -18.04 38.35 -1.66
CA TYR A 160 -16.62 38.70 -1.44
C TYR A 160 -16.10 38.73 0.01
N LYS A 161 -15.81 37.54 0.58
CA LYS A 161 -14.84 37.46 1.70
C LYS A 161 -13.43 37.78 1.19
N CYS A 162 -13.02 39.03 1.38
CA CYS A 162 -11.70 39.59 1.07
C CYS A 162 -10.55 38.60 1.43
N THR A 163 -9.85 38.12 0.39
CA THR A 163 -8.87 37.03 0.51
C THR A 163 -7.62 37.46 1.28
N SER A 164 -6.87 36.49 1.83
CA SER A 164 -5.62 36.78 2.53
C SER A 164 -4.59 37.52 1.66
N LEU A 165 -4.55 37.18 0.36
CA LEU A 165 -3.75 37.90 -0.64
C LEU A 165 -4.23 39.34 -0.81
N LEU A 166 -5.54 39.58 -0.98
CA LEU A 166 -6.09 40.93 -1.10
C LEU A 166 -5.85 41.77 0.17
N LYS A 167 -5.87 41.13 1.35
CA LYS A 167 -5.49 41.77 2.63
C LYS A 167 -4.00 42.09 2.71
N TYR A 168 -3.12 41.21 2.20
CA TYR A 168 -1.68 41.47 2.12
C TYR A 168 -1.37 42.62 1.16
N VAL A 169 -1.92 42.60 -0.06
CA VAL A 169 -1.79 43.67 -1.06
C VAL A 169 -2.32 45.00 -0.50
N ARG A 170 -3.49 45.02 0.15
CA ARG A 170 -4.00 46.23 0.85
C ARG A 170 -3.07 46.72 1.96
N LYS A 171 -2.46 45.83 2.75
CA LYS A 171 -1.44 46.24 3.76
C LYS A 171 -0.17 46.80 3.11
N ARG A 172 0.29 46.22 1.99
CA ARG A 172 1.43 46.74 1.21
C ARG A 172 1.14 48.09 0.57
N LEU A 173 -0.05 48.29 -0.01
CA LEU A 173 -0.52 49.59 -0.50
C LEU A 173 -0.48 50.64 0.62
N VAL A 174 -0.97 50.33 1.82
CA VAL A 174 -0.89 51.27 2.97
C VAL A 174 0.55 51.54 3.41
N PHE A 175 1.43 50.54 3.39
CA PHE A 175 2.85 50.72 3.72
C PHE A 175 3.56 51.63 2.72
N HIS A 176 3.45 51.35 1.42
CA HIS A 176 4.05 52.17 0.36
C HIS A 176 3.44 53.59 0.31
N ARG A 177 2.16 53.76 0.68
CA ARG A 177 1.56 55.10 0.86
C ARG A 177 2.27 55.89 1.97
N LYS A 178 2.54 55.26 3.11
CA LYS A 178 3.27 55.89 4.23
C LYS A 178 4.75 56.14 3.91
N TYR A 179 5.40 55.24 3.16
CA TYR A 179 6.79 55.41 2.74
C TYR A 179 6.94 56.58 1.76
N LEU A 180 6.09 56.65 0.73
CA LEU A 180 6.11 57.75 -0.23
C LEU A 180 5.76 59.09 0.44
N LEU A 181 4.78 59.14 1.36
CA LEU A 181 4.51 60.33 2.17
C LEU A 181 5.78 60.83 2.90
N LYS A 182 6.53 59.93 3.58
CA LYS A 182 7.80 60.31 4.22
C LYS A 182 8.86 60.82 3.24
N SER A 183 8.94 60.26 2.02
CA SER A 183 9.87 60.77 1.00
C SER A 183 9.49 62.16 0.46
N TYR A 184 8.20 62.51 0.49
CA TYR A 184 7.74 63.87 0.20
C TYR A 184 8.02 64.83 1.37
N GLU A 185 7.82 64.42 2.63
CA GLU A 185 8.21 65.22 3.81
C GLU A 185 9.71 65.59 3.79
N TRP A 186 10.58 64.68 3.32
CA TRP A 186 12.02 64.94 3.20
C TRP A 186 12.37 65.96 2.09
N LYS A 187 11.58 66.03 1.00
CA LYS A 187 11.80 67.02 -0.07
C LYS A 187 11.33 68.44 0.28
N TYR A 188 10.63 68.64 1.40
CA TYR A 188 10.09 69.94 1.83
C TYR A 188 10.81 70.57 3.04
N ARG A 189 11.94 70.00 3.51
CA ARG A 189 12.68 70.49 4.69
C ARG A 189 14.02 71.19 4.35
N LEU A 190 14.17 71.76 3.15
CA LEU A 190 15.45 72.31 2.68
C LEU A 190 15.32 73.66 1.95
N ARG A 191 14.78 74.66 2.65
CA ARG A 191 15.30 76.04 2.72
C ARG A 191 14.50 76.87 3.76
N PRO A 192 15.15 77.61 4.67
CA PRO A 192 14.51 78.59 5.55
C PRO A 192 14.68 80.03 5.02
N GLU A 193 13.85 80.94 5.52
CA GLU A 193 14.18 82.37 5.67
C GLU A 193 13.66 82.84 7.04
N ASP A 194 14.43 83.68 7.74
CA ASP A 194 14.24 84.02 9.15
C ASP A 194 13.85 85.49 9.36
N SER A 195 12.88 85.75 10.23
CA SER A 195 12.79 86.98 11.08
C SER A 195 11.87 86.66 12.28
N VAL A 196 12.25 86.76 13.56
CA VAL A 196 12.74 87.95 14.33
C VAL A 196 11.63 89.01 14.49
N SER A 197 11.19 89.45 15.68
CA SER A 197 11.33 88.97 17.08
C SER A 197 10.41 89.82 18.01
N ARG A 198 10.14 89.41 19.27
CA ARG A 198 10.23 90.25 20.49
C ARG A 198 9.82 89.56 21.82
N MET A 199 10.33 90.14 22.91
CA MET A 199 10.20 89.84 24.35
C MET A 199 8.75 89.68 24.88
N ARG A 200 8.48 89.01 26.01
CA ARG A 200 8.95 89.31 27.39
C ARG A 200 8.94 88.09 28.35
N ASN A 201 9.77 88.19 29.41
CA ASN A 201 9.62 87.83 30.85
C ASN A 201 8.98 86.47 31.25
N GLU A 202 9.33 85.78 32.34
CA GLU A 202 10.30 85.95 33.45
C GLU A 202 10.46 84.58 34.20
N GLY A 203 11.25 84.47 35.29
CA GLY A 203 10.89 83.51 36.37
C GLY A 203 11.77 82.26 36.66
N ASN A 204 13.07 82.44 36.90
CA ASN A 204 13.86 81.82 38.00
C ASN A 204 13.62 80.36 38.55
N ASN A 205 14.72 79.58 38.54
CA ASN A 205 15.32 78.82 39.68
C ASN A 205 14.80 77.45 40.22
N LYS A 206 15.68 76.43 40.01
CA LYS A 206 16.41 75.60 41.04
C LYS A 206 15.87 74.26 41.63
N ARG A 207 16.86 73.34 41.79
CA ARG A 207 17.02 72.19 42.74
C ARG A 207 16.28 70.86 42.42
N GLN A 208 17.00 69.75 42.16
CA GLN A 208 17.55 68.69 43.07
C GLN A 208 16.54 67.56 43.37
N SER A 209 16.86 66.27 43.66
CA SER A 209 18.00 65.34 43.42
C SER A 209 17.50 63.91 43.84
N LEU A 210 18.15 62.73 43.75
CA LEU A 210 19.49 62.19 43.40
C LEU A 210 19.31 61.09 42.29
N VAL A 211 20.24 60.30 41.70
CA VAL A 211 21.63 59.80 41.98
C VAL A 211 21.67 58.69 43.07
N PRO A 212 22.53 57.63 43.04
CA PRO A 212 23.57 57.21 42.06
C PRO A 212 23.12 56.06 41.09
N ALA A 213 23.71 55.80 39.91
CA ALA A 213 25.10 55.63 39.43
C ALA A 213 25.56 54.13 39.43
N ASP A 214 26.42 53.63 38.53
CA ASP A 214 27.44 54.30 37.70
C ASP A 214 27.68 53.72 36.27
N GLN A 215 28.10 54.63 35.37
CA GLN A 215 29.14 54.59 34.31
C GLN A 215 29.62 53.22 33.71
N CYS A 216 29.54 52.96 32.38
CA CYS A 216 30.32 53.49 31.21
C CYS A 216 31.50 52.56 30.79
N PRO A 217 32.16 52.73 29.61
CA PRO A 217 31.95 53.66 28.49
C PRO A 217 31.73 52.95 27.11
N ALA A 218 31.77 53.72 26.01
CA ALA A 218 31.62 53.24 24.62
C ALA A 218 32.55 53.99 23.63
N LYS A 219 32.73 53.44 22.41
CA LYS A 219 33.20 54.05 21.13
C LYS A 219 33.40 52.92 20.08
N ALA A 220 33.48 53.10 18.76
CA ALA A 220 32.93 54.09 17.80
C ALA A 220 33.29 53.61 16.35
N VAL A 221 32.93 54.39 15.31
CA VAL A 221 33.44 54.46 13.90
C VAL A 221 32.30 54.51 12.86
N SER A 222 32.51 55.32 11.81
CA SER A 222 31.58 55.62 10.71
C SER A 222 32.18 55.30 9.33
N GLU A 223 31.32 55.37 8.29
CA GLU A 223 31.61 55.76 6.89
C GLU A 223 32.70 55.09 6.03
N ALA A 224 32.28 54.71 4.81
CA ALA A 224 32.95 55.10 3.56
C ALA A 224 31.93 55.06 2.40
N SER A 225 32.25 55.67 1.25
CA SER A 225 31.38 55.72 0.04
C SER A 225 32.18 56.04 -1.24
N LYS A 226 31.53 55.87 -2.41
CA LYS A 226 32.00 56.09 -3.81
C LYS A 226 32.70 54.86 -4.44
N GLN A 227 32.45 54.40 -5.68
CA GLN A 227 32.21 55.01 -7.02
C GLN A 227 33.54 55.37 -7.76
N ILE A 228 33.75 55.22 -9.09
CA ILE A 228 32.86 54.91 -10.24
C ILE A 228 33.62 54.49 -11.55
N ARG A 229 32.93 53.87 -12.54
CA ARG A 229 33.28 53.74 -14.01
C ARG A 229 34.53 52.90 -14.42
N MET A 230 34.76 52.45 -15.68
CA MET A 230 33.98 52.40 -16.96
C MET A 230 34.49 51.26 -17.92
N VAL A 231 33.66 50.89 -18.92
CA VAL A 231 34.01 50.52 -20.34
C VAL A 231 34.49 49.10 -20.77
N THR A 232 33.82 48.64 -21.85
CA THR A 232 34.05 47.59 -22.90
C THR A 232 34.60 46.17 -22.64
N GLU A 233 33.90 45.21 -23.26
CA GLU A 233 34.36 44.15 -24.19
C GLU A 233 35.86 43.75 -24.23
N TYR A 234 36.14 42.43 -24.20
CA TYR A 234 36.51 41.67 -25.41
C TYR A 234 36.41 40.14 -25.17
N GLN A 235 36.59 39.33 -26.22
CA GLN A 235 36.71 37.87 -26.15
C GLN A 235 38.11 37.42 -25.70
N GLU A 236 38.23 36.21 -25.14
CA GLU A 236 39.09 35.13 -25.69
C GLU A 236 38.91 33.79 -24.92
N LYS A 237 39.64 32.74 -25.34
CA LYS A 237 39.43 31.32 -24.99
C LYS A 237 40.47 30.78 -23.98
N LYS A 238 40.45 29.44 -23.80
CA LYS A 238 41.48 28.57 -23.16
C LYS A 238 41.45 28.60 -21.62
N SER A 239 41.16 27.49 -20.93
CA SER A 239 41.95 26.25 -20.68
C SER A 239 43.09 26.48 -19.67
N SER A 240 43.44 25.56 -18.75
CA SER A 240 43.08 24.14 -18.54
C SER A 240 43.32 23.73 -17.06
N SER A 241 43.18 22.43 -16.73
CA SER A 241 43.94 21.67 -15.70
C SER A 241 44.19 22.31 -14.30
N GLY A 242 43.87 21.68 -13.15
CA GLY A 242 43.37 20.32 -12.87
C GLY A 242 44.05 19.76 -11.58
N SER A 243 43.57 18.61 -11.06
CA SER A 243 44.20 17.83 -9.95
C SER A 243 44.19 18.49 -8.54
N CYS A 244 44.20 17.81 -7.38
CA CYS A 244 43.57 16.57 -6.90
C CYS A 244 43.68 16.54 -5.33
N VAL A 245 43.35 15.41 -4.68
CA VAL A 245 43.73 15.01 -3.31
C VAL A 245 43.07 15.70 -2.08
N SER A 246 41.97 15.08 -1.63
CA SER A 246 41.76 14.55 -0.26
C SER A 246 42.25 15.29 1.01
N ALA A 247 41.31 15.69 1.88
CA ALA A 247 41.47 15.59 3.35
C ALA A 247 40.13 15.48 4.12
N THR A 248 40.07 14.52 5.04
CA THR A 248 38.90 14.05 5.82
C THR A 248 38.73 14.77 7.17
N ALA A 249 37.56 15.32 7.51
CA ALA A 249 37.14 15.59 8.91
C ALA A 249 35.59 15.72 9.09
N PRO A 250 34.97 15.47 10.29
CA PRO A 250 33.50 15.23 10.38
C PRO A 250 32.71 15.83 11.58
N SER A 251 31.63 16.60 11.35
CA SER A 251 30.54 16.88 12.35
C SER A 251 29.31 17.59 11.71
N ARG A 252 28.13 17.83 12.31
CA ARG A 252 27.27 17.07 13.27
C ARG A 252 25.79 17.56 13.26
N LYS A 253 24.84 16.70 12.84
CA LYS A 253 23.39 16.65 13.21
C LYS A 253 22.48 17.92 13.11
N ARG A 254 21.31 17.74 12.45
CA ARG A 254 19.97 18.07 13.04
C ARG A 254 18.84 17.15 12.50
N LYS A 255 17.60 17.32 13.00
CA LYS A 255 16.54 16.28 13.09
C LYS A 255 15.36 16.43 12.12
N ILE A 256 14.77 15.31 11.67
CA ILE A 256 13.47 15.20 10.94
C ILE A 256 12.67 13.99 11.50
N PRO A 257 11.31 14.01 11.63
CA PRO A 257 10.58 13.02 12.43
C PRO A 257 9.86 11.87 11.69
N ARG A 258 10.01 10.67 12.28
CA ARG A 258 9.05 9.55 12.48
C ARG A 258 8.24 8.91 11.33
N GLU A 259 8.59 7.65 11.08
CA GLU A 259 7.75 6.45 11.21
C GLU A 259 6.47 6.30 10.33
N GLN A 260 6.56 5.44 9.31
CA GLN A 260 5.41 4.74 8.73
C GLN A 260 5.41 3.25 9.13
N PRO A 261 4.25 2.60 9.32
CA PRO A 261 4.19 1.18 9.63
C PRO A 261 4.52 0.32 8.39
N GLU A 262 5.50 -0.59 8.54
CA GLU A 262 5.93 -1.50 7.48
C GLU A 262 4.77 -2.38 6.98
N ILE A 263 4.55 -2.38 5.66
CA ILE A 263 3.64 -3.30 4.98
C ILE A 263 4.41 -4.60 4.70
N PRO A 264 3.95 -5.78 5.16
CA PRO A 264 4.57 -7.04 4.79
C PRO A 264 4.32 -7.36 3.30
N SER A 265 5.37 -7.76 2.60
CA SER A 265 5.37 -8.05 1.16
C SER A 265 4.50 -9.27 0.79
N LYS A 266 3.24 -9.01 0.42
CA LYS A 266 2.41 -9.90 -0.42
C LYS A 266 1.70 -9.08 -1.49
N ARG A 267 2.05 -9.33 -2.76
CA ARG A 267 1.48 -8.74 -4.01
C ARG A 267 1.10 -7.26 -3.89
N ALA A 268 2.07 -6.38 -4.11
CA ALA A 268 1.77 -5.02 -4.54
C ALA A 268 1.16 -5.08 -5.95
N LYS A 269 -0.17 -5.03 -6.06
CA LYS A 269 -0.81 -4.79 -7.36
C LYS A 269 -0.41 -3.40 -7.85
N ILE A 270 0.33 -3.34 -8.95
CA ILE A 270 0.34 -2.16 -9.81
C ILE A 270 -1.10 -1.99 -10.28
N GLY A 271 -1.66 -0.81 -10.01
CA GLY A 271 -3.07 -0.51 -10.25
C GLY A 271 -3.22 0.33 -11.51
N GLU A 272 -2.80 -0.21 -12.65
CA GLU A 272 -3.15 0.32 -13.97
C GLU A 272 -4.65 0.12 -14.22
N LYS A 273 -5.28 1.03 -14.97
CA LYS A 273 -6.66 0.89 -15.45
C LYS A 273 -6.75 1.37 -16.89
N VAL A 274 -6.15 0.62 -17.81
CA VAL A 274 -6.38 0.79 -19.24
C VAL A 274 -7.70 0.11 -19.63
N ARG A 275 -8.43 0.73 -20.56
CA ARG A 275 -9.40 0.10 -21.46
C ARG A 275 -8.79 0.28 -22.85
N GLU A 276 -8.69 -0.80 -23.60
CA GLU A 276 -8.18 -0.80 -24.98
C GLU A 276 -9.39 -0.86 -25.93
N GLU A 277 -9.30 -0.16 -27.05
CA GLU A 277 -10.10 -0.36 -28.28
C GLU A 277 -9.30 0.27 -29.43
N GLU A 278 -9.47 -0.23 -30.66
CA GLU A 278 -8.38 -0.30 -31.66
C GLU A 278 -8.68 0.46 -32.98
N ALA A 279 -7.84 0.22 -34.01
CA ALA A 279 -7.86 0.75 -35.38
C ALA A 279 -7.31 2.19 -35.56
N CYS A 280 -6.56 2.53 -36.62
CA CYS A 280 -6.02 1.68 -37.70
C CYS A 280 -4.69 2.22 -38.28
N SER A 281 -4.08 1.41 -39.14
CA SER A 281 -2.82 1.71 -39.86
C SER A 281 -2.92 2.86 -40.85
N LEU A 282 -1.95 3.77 -40.85
CA LEU A 282 -1.55 4.56 -42.02
C LEU A 282 -0.03 4.68 -42.09
N VAL A 283 0.53 4.23 -43.21
CA VAL A 283 1.88 4.59 -43.68
C VAL A 283 1.75 5.85 -44.53
N PRO A 284 2.75 6.75 -44.49
CA PRO A 284 3.14 7.48 -45.68
C PRO A 284 4.64 7.34 -45.95
N ASP A 285 4.98 6.64 -47.02
CA ASP A 285 6.28 6.84 -47.69
C ASP A 285 6.32 8.22 -48.32
N LEU A 286 7.49 8.86 -48.34
CA LEU A 286 8.00 9.59 -49.51
C LEU A 286 9.46 10.06 -49.30
N ASN A 287 10.38 9.31 -49.89
CA ASN A 287 11.63 9.71 -50.56
C ASN A 287 12.21 11.12 -50.30
N GLN A 288 13.49 11.20 -49.88
CA GLN A 288 14.63 11.48 -50.78
C GLN A 288 15.97 11.67 -50.04
N SER A 289 17.06 11.16 -50.65
CA SER A 289 18.49 11.57 -50.49
C SER A 289 19.17 11.47 -49.11
N SER A 290 20.48 11.21 -48.98
CA SER A 290 21.55 10.69 -49.88
C SER A 290 22.83 10.39 -49.04
N SER A 291 23.90 9.88 -49.67
CA SER A 291 25.29 9.74 -49.16
C SER A 291 25.57 8.61 -48.14
N GLU A 292 26.67 7.84 -48.19
CA GLU A 292 27.60 7.41 -49.28
C GLU A 292 28.53 6.26 -48.74
N ARG A 293 29.29 5.58 -49.64
CA ARG A 293 30.46 4.67 -49.39
C ARG A 293 30.14 3.32 -48.73
N SER A 294 30.21 2.20 -49.47
CA SER A 294 31.38 1.39 -49.91
C SER A 294 31.82 0.38 -48.82
N GLU A 295 32.30 -0.84 -49.13
CA GLU A 295 32.96 -1.36 -50.35
C GLU A 295 32.75 -2.88 -50.50
N THR A 296 32.81 -3.41 -51.74
CA THR A 296 33.09 -4.81 -52.21
C THR A 296 32.43 -6.05 -51.52
N GLU A 297 32.25 -7.23 -52.15
CA GLU A 297 32.75 -7.78 -53.43
C GLU A 297 31.74 -8.78 -54.09
N TYR A 298 32.14 -9.35 -55.24
CA TYR A 298 31.39 -10.28 -56.13
C TYR A 298 31.06 -11.66 -55.47
N VAL A 299 30.24 -12.59 -55.98
CA VAL A 299 29.89 -13.01 -57.37
C VAL A 299 28.43 -13.51 -57.47
N ALA A 300 27.82 -13.35 -58.64
CA ALA A 300 26.58 -14.01 -59.14
C ALA A 300 26.85 -14.49 -60.60
N PRO A 301 25.95 -15.15 -61.39
CA PRO A 301 24.49 -15.04 -61.46
C PRO A 301 23.80 -16.46 -61.44
N HIS A 302 22.71 -16.86 -62.11
CA HIS A 302 21.80 -16.27 -63.11
C HIS A 302 20.44 -17.04 -63.20
N ASN A 303 19.74 -16.91 -64.34
CA ASN A 303 18.70 -17.77 -64.91
C ASN A 303 17.35 -17.94 -64.15
N GLU A 304 16.57 -16.87 -64.28
CA GLU A 304 15.26 -16.84 -64.98
C GLU A 304 15.03 -17.99 -66.01
N SER A 305 13.81 -18.34 -66.47
CA SER A 305 12.62 -17.49 -66.64
C SER A 305 11.27 -18.25 -66.71
N VAL A 306 10.23 -17.47 -66.37
CA VAL A 306 8.83 -17.46 -66.84
C VAL A 306 8.49 -18.24 -68.14
N ILE A 307 7.36 -18.98 -68.17
CA ILE A 307 6.28 -18.89 -69.21
C ILE A 307 5.06 -19.83 -68.97
N LYS A 308 3.86 -19.21 -69.09
CA LYS A 308 2.48 -19.65 -69.47
C LYS A 308 2.00 -21.13 -69.40
N THR A 309 0.74 -21.27 -68.98
CA THR A 309 -0.21 -22.39 -69.18
C THR A 309 -0.99 -22.21 -70.52
N PRO A 310 -2.08 -22.95 -70.90
CA PRO A 310 -2.80 -24.12 -70.32
C PRO A 310 -3.17 -25.25 -71.34
N HIS A 311 -4.14 -26.15 -71.00
CA HIS A 311 -4.95 -27.07 -71.86
C HIS A 311 -4.35 -28.48 -72.19
N ILE A 312 -5.08 -29.61 -72.38
CA ILE A 312 -6.51 -30.02 -72.17
C ILE A 312 -6.68 -31.58 -72.24
N TYR A 313 -7.65 -32.19 -71.51
CA TYR A 313 -8.28 -33.54 -71.72
C TYR A 313 -7.40 -34.82 -71.60
N GLU A 314 -7.87 -36.08 -71.41
CA GLU A 314 -9.17 -36.68 -70.99
C GLU A 314 -8.97 -38.13 -70.42
N ARG A 315 -9.97 -38.69 -69.69
CA ARG A 315 -10.25 -40.15 -69.43
C ARG A 315 -9.16 -41.01 -68.72
N SER A 316 -9.41 -42.17 -68.10
CA SER A 316 -10.58 -42.86 -67.46
C SER A 316 -10.03 -44.12 -66.69
N ASN A 317 -10.73 -45.04 -66.00
CA ASN A 317 -12.15 -45.36 -65.74
C ASN A 317 -12.29 -46.28 -64.48
N ASN A 318 -13.51 -46.78 -64.18
CA ASN A 318 -13.85 -48.01 -63.42
C ASN A 318 -13.66 -48.02 -61.87
N ALA A 319 -14.51 -48.70 -61.06
CA ALA A 319 -15.85 -49.27 -61.28
C ALA A 319 -16.58 -49.70 -59.96
N VAL A 320 -17.93 -49.60 -59.93
CA VAL A 320 -18.92 -50.47 -59.20
C VAL A 320 -18.90 -50.43 -57.64
N SER A 321 -20.01 -50.55 -56.86
CA SER A 321 -21.46 -50.82 -57.08
C SER A 321 -22.38 -49.97 -56.15
N GLY A 322 -23.69 -49.87 -56.50
CA GLY A 322 -24.79 -49.38 -55.64
C GLY A 322 -25.63 -50.52 -55.02
N PRO A 323 -26.96 -50.38 -54.73
CA PRO A 323 -27.92 -49.45 -55.39
C PRO A 323 -29.06 -48.80 -54.52
N SER A 324 -29.77 -47.84 -55.15
CA SER A 324 -31.21 -47.46 -54.94
C SER A 324 -31.69 -46.88 -53.58
N LEU A 325 -32.72 -46.01 -53.47
CA LEU A 325 -33.52 -45.09 -54.34
C LEU A 325 -34.19 -44.04 -53.38
N VAL A 326 -35.12 -43.11 -53.66
CA VAL A 326 -36.03 -42.80 -54.78
C VAL A 326 -35.88 -41.32 -55.25
N ARG A 327 -36.88 -40.44 -55.06
CA ARG A 327 -37.05 -39.02 -55.49
C ARG A 327 -38.08 -38.36 -54.53
N THR A 328 -38.20 -37.03 -54.33
CA THR A 328 -38.58 -35.94 -55.28
C THR A 328 -38.27 -34.52 -54.70
N SER A 329 -38.43 -33.37 -55.39
CA SER A 329 -38.10 -33.03 -56.79
C SER A 329 -38.15 -31.49 -57.09
N ARG A 330 -37.04 -30.95 -57.64
CA ARG A 330 -36.93 -29.78 -58.59
C ARG A 330 -37.33 -28.33 -58.20
N GLY A 331 -36.41 -27.41 -58.52
CA GLY A 331 -36.63 -25.95 -58.77
C GLY A 331 -35.43 -25.09 -58.31
N ARG A 332 -34.34 -24.81 -59.06
CA ARG A 332 -34.18 -23.98 -60.30
C ARG A 332 -34.89 -22.60 -60.20
N LYS A 333 -34.27 -21.44 -60.49
CA LYS A 333 -32.92 -21.13 -61.05
C LYS A 333 -32.53 -19.61 -60.93
N LYS A 334 -31.25 -19.35 -60.59
CA LYS A 334 -30.26 -18.42 -61.23
C LYS A 334 -30.36 -16.86 -61.22
N PHE A 335 -29.17 -16.26 -60.96
CA PHE A 335 -28.55 -15.06 -61.61
C PHE A 335 -29.13 -13.64 -61.37
N VAL A 336 -28.41 -12.53 -61.65
CA VAL A 336 -27.00 -12.12 -61.36
C VAL A 336 -26.76 -10.63 -61.75
N ALA A 337 -25.79 -9.95 -61.10
CA ALA A 337 -25.17 -8.66 -61.46
C ALA A 337 -26.02 -7.35 -61.43
N GLY A 338 -25.31 -6.22 -61.38
CA GLY A 338 -25.84 -4.84 -61.43
C GLY A 338 -24.98 -3.85 -60.63
N LYS A 339 -24.27 -2.93 -61.31
CA LYS A 339 -23.40 -1.90 -60.69
C LYS A 339 -23.71 -0.49 -61.23
N SER A 340 -24.02 0.43 -60.31
CA SER A 340 -23.59 1.86 -60.25
C SER A 340 -23.77 2.82 -61.46
N TYR A 341 -24.49 3.95 -61.23
CA TYR A 341 -24.03 5.37 -61.36
C TYR A 341 -25.05 6.39 -61.98
N LEU A 342 -25.49 7.34 -61.12
CA LEU A 342 -25.50 8.82 -61.28
C LEU A 342 -26.41 9.62 -62.27
N LEU A 343 -26.84 10.81 -61.76
CA LEU A 343 -27.26 12.08 -62.44
C LEU A 343 -28.63 12.11 -63.18
N GLN A 344 -29.40 13.23 -63.30
CA GLN A 344 -29.37 14.59 -62.66
C GLN A 344 -30.66 15.41 -62.94
N GLY A 345 -31.08 16.29 -62.00
CA GLY A 345 -31.95 17.48 -62.24
C GLY A 345 -33.49 17.29 -62.21
N LEU A 346 -34.34 18.34 -62.23
CA LEU A 346 -34.16 19.77 -61.89
C LEU A 346 -35.52 20.52 -61.89
N GLN A 347 -35.83 21.38 -60.90
CA GLN A 347 -36.55 22.68 -61.07
C GLN A 347 -36.65 23.50 -59.75
N LEU A 348 -37.20 24.72 -59.78
CA LEU A 348 -36.94 25.81 -58.81
C LEU A 348 -38.17 26.72 -58.58
N ASN A 349 -38.31 27.34 -57.39
CA ASN A 349 -38.66 28.78 -57.21
C ASN A 349 -38.56 29.29 -55.74
N LYS A 350 -38.85 30.58 -55.51
CA LYS A 350 -38.44 31.48 -54.37
C LYS A 350 -39.62 32.37 -53.89
N PRO A 351 -39.51 33.29 -52.88
CA PRO A 351 -38.48 33.54 -51.82
C PRO A 351 -39.17 33.49 -50.40
N LEU A 352 -39.02 34.31 -49.32
CA LEU A 352 -38.18 35.47 -48.90
C LEU A 352 -38.18 35.67 -47.35
N GLY A 353 -37.03 36.01 -46.73
CA GLY A 353 -36.86 36.80 -45.48
C GLY A 353 -37.37 36.28 -44.10
N SER A 354 -36.93 36.77 -42.94
CA SER A 354 -35.64 37.44 -42.55
C SER A 354 -35.52 37.65 -41.01
N ASN A 355 -34.35 37.34 -40.42
CA ASN A 355 -33.74 37.97 -39.21
C ASN A 355 -34.49 37.89 -37.84
N THR A 356 -33.95 38.17 -36.63
CA THR A 356 -32.59 38.09 -36.02
C THR A 356 -32.70 38.26 -34.47
N GLU A 357 -31.76 37.68 -33.69
CA GLU A 357 -31.38 37.98 -32.28
C GLU A 357 -32.22 37.61 -31.01
N MET A 358 -31.47 37.08 -30.02
CA MET A 358 -31.43 37.27 -28.54
C MET A 358 -32.65 37.18 -27.56
N GLN A 359 -32.35 36.45 -26.46
CA GLN A 359 -32.71 36.68 -25.03
C GLN A 359 -34.01 36.12 -24.39
N ALA A 360 -33.92 36.01 -23.04
CA ALA A 360 -34.97 35.85 -22.02
C ALA A 360 -35.84 34.56 -21.93
N GLU A 361 -35.33 33.59 -21.15
CA GLU A 361 -35.94 33.10 -19.89
C GLU A 361 -37.47 32.94 -19.74
N SER A 362 -37.95 31.72 -19.44
CA SER A 362 -39.19 31.52 -18.67
C SER A 362 -39.22 30.20 -17.88
N HIS A 363 -40.04 30.15 -16.82
CA HIS A 363 -40.22 28.99 -15.93
C HIS A 363 -41.27 27.99 -16.45
N ARG A 364 -41.19 26.71 -16.05
CA ARG A 364 -42.23 26.10 -15.16
C ARG A 364 -41.95 24.66 -14.67
N LYS A 365 -42.51 24.41 -13.47
CA LYS A 365 -43.08 23.15 -12.94
C LYS A 365 -42.36 21.81 -13.25
N ARG A 366 -41.65 21.29 -12.24
CA ARG A 366 -41.66 19.85 -11.92
C ARG A 366 -42.91 19.58 -11.06
N VAL A 367 -43.74 18.62 -11.44
CA VAL A 367 -44.82 18.08 -10.58
C VAL A 367 -44.29 16.85 -9.85
N GLU A 368 -44.57 16.77 -8.55
CA GLU A 368 -44.42 15.54 -7.75
C GLU A 368 -45.82 14.96 -7.53
N MET A 369 -45.98 13.63 -7.54
CA MET A 369 -47.27 12.98 -7.34
C MET A 369 -47.22 11.95 -6.20
N HIS A 370 -47.75 12.40 -5.08
CA HIS A 370 -48.33 11.71 -3.91
C HIS A 370 -48.15 10.19 -3.73
N ALA A 371 -47.76 9.82 -2.52
CA ALA A 371 -48.29 8.63 -1.84
C ALA A 371 -49.43 9.06 -0.90
N TYR A 372 -50.42 8.19 -0.70
CA TYR A 372 -51.57 8.43 0.19
C TYR A 372 -51.27 8.00 1.64
N ASP A 373 -51.86 8.73 2.59
CA ASP A 373 -51.97 8.41 4.02
C ASP A 373 -53.44 8.62 4.43
N SER A 374 -53.97 7.82 5.37
CA SER A 374 -55.37 7.91 5.81
C SER A 374 -55.57 7.66 7.31
N GLN A 375 -55.71 8.77 8.06
CA GLN A 375 -56.66 9.05 9.17
C GLN A 375 -57.02 7.90 10.18
N LEU A 376 -56.65 7.98 11.47
CA LEU A 376 -57.28 8.71 12.62
C LEU A 376 -58.35 7.85 13.36
N PRO A 377 -58.80 8.12 14.63
CA PRO A 377 -58.91 9.43 15.32
C PRO A 377 -58.53 9.53 16.84
N SER A 378 -58.64 10.79 17.33
CA SER A 378 -58.92 11.32 18.72
C SER A 378 -58.16 10.83 19.98
N GLY A 379 -57.96 11.67 21.01
CA GLY A 379 -58.22 13.13 21.10
C GLY A 379 -58.03 13.75 22.51
N GLN A 380 -58.01 15.09 22.57
CA GLN A 380 -58.03 15.98 23.76
C GLN A 380 -56.82 15.90 24.74
N THR A 381 -56.38 16.94 25.47
CA THR A 381 -56.91 18.32 25.68
C THR A 381 -55.78 19.38 25.72
N LYS A 382 -56.12 20.67 25.55
CA LYS A 382 -55.31 21.91 25.77
C LYS A 382 -55.74 22.57 27.12
N PRO A 383 -55.22 23.75 27.59
CA PRO A 383 -54.32 24.77 27.01
C PRO A 383 -53.03 24.98 27.89
N MET A 384 -52.31 26.10 28.04
CA MET A 384 -52.39 27.52 27.59
C MET A 384 -50.98 28.17 27.56
N GLU A 385 -50.88 29.46 27.22
CA GLU A 385 -49.73 30.36 27.45
C GLU A 385 -50.08 31.46 28.48
N GLY A 386 -49.09 32.14 29.08
CA GLY A 386 -49.33 33.28 29.98
C GLY A 386 -48.06 34.04 30.38
N THR A 387 -47.97 35.32 30.01
CA THR A 387 -46.84 36.23 30.30
C THR A 387 -46.98 36.96 31.65
N SER A 388 -45.87 37.39 32.27
CA SER A 388 -45.57 38.83 32.44
C SER A 388 -44.36 39.14 33.37
N LYS A 389 -43.93 40.42 33.33
CA LYS A 389 -43.12 41.19 34.31
C LYS A 389 -41.64 40.83 34.51
N CYS A 390 -40.78 41.69 33.94
CA CYS A 390 -39.38 41.88 34.34
C CYS A 390 -39.25 42.91 35.47
N ARG A 391 -38.24 42.81 36.33
CA ARG A 391 -37.66 43.96 37.07
C ARG A 391 -36.21 43.68 37.51
N GLY A 392 -35.36 44.70 37.42
CA GLY A 392 -34.19 44.90 38.28
C GLY A 392 -32.92 44.08 38.01
N GLY A 393 -31.85 44.80 37.64
CA GLY A 393 -30.60 44.71 38.40
C GLY A 393 -29.53 43.71 37.97
N GLU A 394 -28.48 44.26 37.34
CA GLU A 394 -27.07 43.89 37.50
C GLU A 394 -26.55 42.50 37.08
N SER A 395 -25.29 42.49 36.63
CA SER A 395 -24.55 41.28 36.25
C SER A 395 -23.12 41.39 36.77
N PRO A 396 -22.53 40.26 37.21
CA PRO A 396 -21.15 40.03 36.79
C PRO A 396 -20.83 38.57 36.41
N GLN A 397 -20.24 38.45 35.21
CA GLN A 397 -19.34 37.40 34.70
C GLN A 397 -19.80 35.92 34.58
N PRO A 398 -19.44 35.24 33.45
CA PRO A 398 -19.73 33.83 33.26
C PRO A 398 -18.65 32.91 33.87
N HIS A 399 -18.98 32.21 34.95
CA HIS A 399 -18.09 31.17 35.48
C HIS A 399 -17.90 30.00 34.50
N LEU A 400 -16.64 29.60 34.33
CA LEU A 400 -16.17 28.57 33.39
C LEU A 400 -16.90 27.21 33.54
N SER A 401 -17.87 26.95 32.65
CA SER A 401 -18.51 25.64 32.51
C SER A 401 -17.51 24.61 31.95
N LYS A 402 -16.94 23.81 32.86
CA LYS A 402 -15.92 22.78 32.57
C LYS A 402 -16.48 21.72 31.62
N LYS A 403 -16.00 21.71 30.38
CA LYS A 403 -16.35 20.70 29.36
C LYS A 403 -16.17 19.28 29.90
N LEU A 404 -17.23 18.46 29.89
CA LEU A 404 -17.23 17.10 30.42
C LEU A 404 -16.09 16.24 29.82
N PRO A 405 -15.36 15.45 30.62
CA PRO A 405 -14.16 14.73 30.21
C PRO A 405 -14.46 13.40 29.47
N ASN A 406 -15.45 13.38 28.57
CA ASN A 406 -15.95 12.17 27.90
C ASN A 406 -14.99 11.63 26.80
N ARG A 407 -13.67 11.77 27.01
CA ARG A 407 -12.58 11.55 26.05
C ARG A 407 -12.24 10.09 25.81
N LEU A 408 -12.32 9.22 26.82
CA LEU A 408 -11.87 7.82 26.66
C LEU A 408 -12.83 7.00 25.80
N LEU A 409 -14.13 7.05 26.05
CA LEU A 409 -15.15 6.35 25.26
C LEU A 409 -15.34 6.95 23.86
N SER A 410 -15.11 8.26 23.68
CA SER A 410 -15.07 8.89 22.35
C SER A 410 -13.79 8.59 21.56
N SER A 411 -12.66 8.33 22.23
CA SER A 411 -11.40 7.97 21.58
C SER A 411 -11.40 6.54 21.03
N ALA A 412 -10.68 6.35 19.91
CA ALA A 412 -10.64 5.10 19.17
C ALA A 412 -9.62 4.10 19.75
N VAL A 413 -9.85 3.63 20.98
CA VAL A 413 -8.99 2.66 21.68
C VAL A 413 -9.26 1.23 21.21
N TYR A 414 -8.20 0.52 20.82
CA TYR A 414 -8.25 -0.86 20.32
C TYR A 414 -7.17 -1.74 20.96
N ILE A 415 -7.55 -2.98 21.24
CA ILE A 415 -6.65 -4.07 21.61
C ILE A 415 -6.25 -4.80 20.32
N GLU A 416 -4.94 -4.91 20.07
CA GLU A 416 -4.40 -5.46 18.81
C GLU A 416 -3.53 -6.70 19.05
N LYS A 417 -3.70 -7.74 18.22
CA LYS A 417 -2.87 -8.96 18.27
C LYS A 417 -1.39 -8.76 17.92
N LYS A 418 -0.97 -7.58 17.45
CA LYS A 418 0.42 -7.30 16.99
C LYS A 418 1.48 -7.55 18.08
N SER A 419 1.13 -7.40 19.35
CA SER A 419 1.99 -7.63 20.52
C SER A 419 2.17 -9.11 20.90
N LEU A 420 1.26 -9.98 20.46
CA LEU A 420 1.20 -11.41 20.76
C LEU A 420 1.97 -12.25 19.73
N LEU A 421 1.86 -11.88 18.46
CA LEU A 421 2.37 -12.67 17.34
C LEU A 421 3.90 -12.82 17.35
N TYR A 422 4.37 -14.02 17.00
CA TYR A 422 5.79 -14.34 16.75
C TYR A 422 6.76 -14.13 17.92
N SER A 423 6.27 -14.12 19.17
CA SER A 423 7.10 -13.88 20.35
C SER A 423 8.08 -15.04 20.64
N CYS A 424 9.34 -14.88 20.20
CA CYS A 424 10.48 -15.73 20.56
C CYS A 424 11.23 -15.24 21.83
N ARG A 425 10.59 -14.46 22.72
CA ARG A 425 11.25 -13.87 23.90
C ARG A 425 11.80 -14.89 24.90
N SER A 426 11.16 -16.05 24.96
CA SER A 426 11.57 -17.23 25.70
C SER A 426 10.85 -18.44 25.09
N PHE A 427 11.47 -19.61 25.17
CA PHE A 427 10.80 -20.90 24.92
C PHE A 427 10.42 -21.64 26.22
N HIS A 428 10.78 -21.08 27.39
CA HIS A 428 10.21 -21.50 28.66
C HIS A 428 8.78 -20.97 28.82
N GLU A 429 7.92 -21.79 29.40
CA GLU A 429 6.49 -21.53 29.53
C GLU A 429 6.21 -20.86 30.88
N GLY A 430 6.22 -19.52 30.89
CA GLY A 430 5.97 -18.72 32.09
C GLY A 430 6.01 -17.22 31.83
N PHE A 431 5.38 -16.43 32.71
CA PHE A 431 5.46 -14.97 32.65
C PHE A 431 6.92 -14.51 32.84
N PRO A 432 7.42 -13.52 32.07
CA PRO A 432 8.79 -13.03 32.22
C PRO A 432 9.00 -12.34 33.58
N LYS A 433 10.22 -12.38 34.14
CA LYS A 433 10.56 -11.68 35.41
C LYS A 433 10.21 -10.17 35.39
N SER A 434 10.17 -9.56 34.20
CA SER A 434 9.80 -8.15 33.99
C SER A 434 8.30 -7.89 33.81
N PHE A 435 7.43 -8.90 33.94
CA PHE A 435 5.98 -8.70 33.97
C PHE A 435 5.52 -8.05 35.28
N ILE A 436 4.52 -7.17 35.21
CA ILE A 436 4.11 -6.36 36.36
C ILE A 436 3.70 -7.19 37.59
N LEU A 437 2.97 -8.29 37.39
CA LEU A 437 2.52 -9.16 38.49
C LEU A 437 3.64 -10.05 39.05
N ASN A 438 4.78 -10.17 38.35
CA ASN A 438 5.99 -10.84 38.86
C ASN A 438 6.94 -9.87 39.60
N HIS A 439 6.82 -8.56 39.35
CA HIS A 439 7.67 -7.53 39.97
C HIS A 439 7.06 -7.00 41.28
N LEU A 440 5.74 -7.11 41.47
CA LEU A 440 5.05 -6.62 42.66
C LEU A 440 4.92 -7.75 43.70
N GLN A 441 5.47 -7.52 44.90
CA GLN A 441 5.19 -8.36 46.07
C GLN A 441 3.70 -8.35 46.41
N ASP A 442 3.21 -9.39 47.07
CA ASP A 442 1.82 -9.58 47.52
C ASP A 442 1.47 -8.77 48.79
N SER A 443 2.15 -7.64 49.01
CA SER A 443 1.93 -6.71 50.12
C SER A 443 0.98 -5.56 49.78
N GLN A 444 0.51 -4.83 50.79
CA GLN A 444 -0.29 -3.60 50.61
C GLN A 444 0.40 -2.55 49.72
N ALA A 445 1.74 -2.48 49.78
CA ALA A 445 2.53 -1.62 48.89
C ALA A 445 2.50 -2.12 47.43
N GLY A 446 2.48 -3.44 47.21
CA GLY A 446 2.27 -4.04 45.89
C GLY A 446 0.88 -3.76 45.34
N GLY A 447 -0.18 -3.99 46.13
CA GLY A 447 -1.56 -3.68 45.76
C GLY A 447 -1.74 -2.21 45.39
N ARG A 448 -1.18 -1.28 46.18
CA ARG A 448 -1.08 0.15 45.86
C ARG A 448 -0.42 0.40 44.50
N ARG A 449 0.73 -0.21 44.23
CA ARG A 449 1.49 0.01 42.99
C ARG A 449 0.79 -0.58 41.76
N LEU A 450 0.00 -1.64 41.92
CA LEU A 450 -0.84 -2.19 40.85
C LEU A 450 -1.98 -1.22 40.50
N VAL A 451 -2.67 -0.66 41.50
CA VAL A 451 -3.69 0.40 41.31
C VAL A 451 -3.09 1.63 40.61
N GLU A 452 -1.91 2.10 41.05
CA GLU A 452 -1.18 3.19 40.37
C GLU A 452 -0.85 2.86 38.90
N ALA A 453 -0.43 1.63 38.61
CA ALA A 453 -0.08 1.20 37.26
C ALA A 453 -1.27 0.96 36.33
N ILE A 454 -2.47 0.69 36.86
CA ILE A 454 -3.70 0.50 36.06
C ILE A 454 -4.40 1.84 35.79
N PHE A 455 -4.61 2.67 36.81
CA PHE A 455 -5.50 3.83 36.70
C PHE A 455 -4.80 5.16 36.41
N PHE A 456 -3.51 5.29 36.80
CA PHE A 456 -2.73 6.53 36.69
C PHE A 456 -1.62 6.48 35.63
N SER A 457 -1.53 5.39 34.85
CA SER A 457 -0.53 5.18 33.81
C SER A 457 -0.82 5.88 32.47
N GLN A 458 -1.46 7.06 32.53
CA GLN A 458 -1.66 7.95 31.38
C GLN A 458 -0.31 8.43 30.82
N ASN A 459 0.30 7.64 29.94
CA ASN A 459 1.19 8.03 28.82
C ASN A 459 1.92 6.84 28.12
N GLN A 460 1.67 5.57 28.49
CA GLN A 460 2.36 4.43 27.85
C GLN A 460 2.19 4.35 26.32
N VAL A 461 1.09 4.87 25.77
CA VAL A 461 0.84 4.92 24.31
C VAL A 461 1.87 5.80 23.58
N GLN A 462 2.42 6.83 24.22
CA GLN A 462 3.46 7.71 23.65
C GLN A 462 4.89 7.37 24.12
N GLN A 463 5.04 6.74 25.30
CA GLN A 463 6.36 6.52 25.91
C GLN A 463 7.15 5.31 25.35
N ARG A 464 6.58 4.48 24.47
CA ARG A 464 7.30 3.31 23.88
C ARG A 464 8.55 3.64 23.04
N HIS A 465 8.86 4.92 22.79
CA HIS A 465 9.97 5.33 21.90
C HIS A 465 11.22 5.85 22.63
N ASN A 466 11.12 6.26 23.91
CA ASN A 466 12.18 6.93 24.66
C ASN A 466 12.53 6.19 25.97
N GLN A 467 13.41 5.19 25.92
CA GLN A 467 14.00 4.55 27.12
C GLN A 467 15.35 5.18 27.47
N SER A 468 15.36 6.45 27.91
CA SER A 468 16.58 7.16 28.32
C SER A 468 16.26 8.45 29.11
N LEU A 469 15.81 8.31 30.36
CA LEU A 469 15.70 9.41 31.34
C LEU A 469 15.88 8.86 32.77
N PRO A 470 16.59 9.56 33.68
CA PRO A 470 16.80 9.10 35.05
C PRO A 470 15.51 8.97 35.88
N LYS A 471 15.53 8.09 36.87
CA LYS A 471 14.44 7.92 37.85
C LYS A 471 14.36 9.12 38.81
N ARG A 472 13.79 10.25 38.39
CA ARG A 472 13.39 11.31 39.35
C ARG A 472 12.44 10.71 40.40
N GLN A 473 12.81 10.79 41.67
CA GLN A 473 12.01 10.27 42.77
C GLN A 473 10.65 10.98 42.81
N ARG A 474 9.55 10.23 42.62
CA ARG A 474 8.20 10.78 42.79
C ARG A 474 7.92 10.90 44.30
N ARG A 475 7.83 12.13 44.83
CA ARG A 475 7.34 12.40 46.19
C ARG A 475 6.01 11.66 46.41
N LYS A 476 5.86 11.00 47.57
CA LYS A 476 4.76 10.08 47.92
C LYS A 476 3.41 10.82 48.11
N LYS A 477 2.80 11.35 47.04
CA LYS A 477 1.41 11.83 47.13
C LYS A 477 0.49 10.69 47.58
N ALA A 478 -0.47 11.00 48.45
CA ALA A 478 -1.50 10.06 48.87
C ALA A 478 -2.41 9.70 47.68
N LEU A 479 -2.91 8.46 47.64
CA LEU A 479 -3.96 8.08 46.70
C LEU A 479 -5.32 8.60 47.22
N PRO A 480 -6.21 9.14 46.35
CA PRO A 480 -7.57 9.51 46.76
C PRO A 480 -8.35 8.33 47.35
N ARG A 481 -9.26 8.59 48.30
CA ARG A 481 -9.97 7.57 49.12
C ARG A 481 -10.44 6.34 48.33
N ARG A 482 -11.08 6.52 47.16
CA ARG A 482 -11.53 5.44 46.26
C ARG A 482 -10.43 4.44 45.90
N TYR A 483 -9.26 4.95 45.51
CA TYR A 483 -8.10 4.13 45.14
C TYR A 483 -7.33 3.58 46.36
N GLN A 484 -7.63 4.07 47.57
CA GLN A 484 -7.15 3.46 48.81
C GLN A 484 -7.99 2.24 49.20
N GLN A 485 -9.33 2.33 49.10
CA GLN A 485 -10.25 1.22 49.33
C GLN A 485 -9.93 0.02 48.41
N MET A 486 -9.60 0.28 47.13
CA MET A 486 -9.23 -0.75 46.14
C MET A 486 -8.00 -1.61 46.50
N ARG A 487 -7.08 -1.14 47.37
CA ARG A 487 -5.75 -1.77 47.54
C ARG A 487 -5.82 -3.24 47.94
N HIS A 488 -6.76 -3.59 48.83
CA HIS A 488 -6.89 -4.95 49.36
C HIS A 488 -7.28 -5.95 48.27
N THR A 489 -8.25 -5.61 47.41
CA THR A 489 -8.67 -6.48 46.30
C THR A 489 -7.58 -6.64 45.24
N PHE A 490 -6.81 -5.58 44.96
CA PHE A 490 -5.67 -5.67 44.05
C PHE A 490 -4.42 -6.34 44.67
N GLN A 491 -4.28 -6.34 46.00
CA GLN A 491 -3.32 -7.21 46.70
C GLN A 491 -3.73 -8.68 46.60
N GLN A 492 -5.03 -9.00 46.77
CA GLN A 492 -5.52 -10.37 46.62
C GLN A 492 -5.31 -10.91 45.19
N LEU A 493 -5.43 -10.06 44.16
CA LEU A 493 -5.06 -10.41 42.78
C LEU A 493 -3.58 -10.82 42.67
N LEU A 494 -2.65 -10.10 43.33
CA LEU A 494 -1.23 -10.45 43.35
C LEU A 494 -0.98 -11.77 44.10
N LYS A 495 -1.62 -11.96 45.26
CA LYS A 495 -1.56 -13.22 46.05
C LYS A 495 -2.09 -14.41 45.26
N ASN A 496 -3.19 -14.22 44.52
CA ASN A 496 -3.76 -15.23 43.62
C ASN A 496 -2.85 -15.52 42.42
N HIS A 497 -2.22 -14.49 41.82
CA HIS A 497 -1.26 -14.65 40.73
C HIS A 497 -0.06 -15.50 41.16
N GLY A 498 0.51 -15.23 42.34
CA GLY A 498 1.61 -16.01 42.92
C GLY A 498 1.25 -17.46 43.22
N LYS A 499 0.02 -17.72 43.70
CA LYS A 499 -0.50 -19.08 43.96
C LYS A 499 -1.02 -19.82 42.71
N CYS A 500 -1.04 -19.20 41.53
CA CYS A 500 -1.65 -19.80 40.35
C CYS A 500 -0.73 -20.83 39.67
N ALA A 501 -1.11 -22.10 39.73
CA ALA A 501 -0.42 -23.20 39.06
C ALA A 501 -0.63 -23.21 37.53
N TYR A 502 -0.15 -22.17 36.84
CA TYR A 502 -0.32 -21.96 35.39
C TYR A 502 0.07 -23.18 34.55
N LEU A 503 1.19 -23.85 34.87
CA LEU A 503 1.63 -25.03 34.13
C LEU A 503 0.69 -26.24 34.29
N ALA A 504 0.05 -26.41 35.45
CA ALA A 504 -0.96 -27.45 35.64
C ALA A 504 -2.24 -27.14 34.84
N LEU A 505 -2.71 -25.89 34.88
CA LEU A 505 -3.84 -25.44 34.06
C LEU A 505 -3.57 -25.59 32.55
N LEU A 506 -2.31 -25.37 32.13
CA LEU A 506 -1.88 -25.51 30.73
C LEU A 506 -1.77 -26.97 30.30
N ARG A 507 -1.27 -27.87 31.16
CA ARG A 507 -1.25 -29.32 30.92
C ARG A 507 -2.69 -29.86 30.79
N LYS A 508 -3.60 -29.47 31.69
CA LYS A 508 -5.02 -29.85 31.67
C LYS A 508 -5.73 -29.39 30.38
N ASN A 509 -5.62 -28.10 30.03
CA ASN A 509 -6.44 -27.51 28.96
C ASN A 509 -5.79 -27.60 27.56
N CYS A 510 -4.46 -27.65 27.48
CA CYS A 510 -3.69 -27.72 26.23
C CYS A 510 -2.64 -28.86 26.30
N PRO A 511 -3.07 -30.13 26.46
CA PRO A 511 -2.15 -31.27 26.58
C PRO A 511 -1.28 -31.45 25.33
N ILE A 512 -0.11 -32.05 25.52
CA ILE A 512 0.80 -32.45 24.44
C ILE A 512 0.65 -33.95 24.28
N ARG A 513 0.36 -34.43 23.07
CA ARG A 513 0.40 -35.86 22.76
C ARG A 513 1.87 -36.27 22.64
N ILE A 514 2.37 -37.04 23.61
CA ILE A 514 3.71 -37.61 23.60
C ILE A 514 3.56 -39.10 23.29
N SER A 515 3.56 -39.43 22.00
CA SER A 515 3.91 -40.76 21.51
C SER A 515 5.38 -40.70 21.05
N ASP A 516 6.22 -41.52 21.68
CA ASP A 516 7.48 -42.05 21.14
C ASP A 516 8.48 -41.03 20.57
N ILE A 517 8.80 -40.04 21.41
CA ILE A 517 10.12 -39.39 21.35
C ILE A 517 10.80 -39.65 22.70
N LYS A 518 11.64 -40.69 22.76
CA LYS A 518 12.43 -41.05 23.95
C LYS A 518 13.09 -39.78 24.53
N PRO A 519 12.85 -39.42 25.81
CA PRO A 519 13.46 -38.23 26.38
C PRO A 519 14.95 -38.48 26.63
N ALA A 520 15.81 -37.87 25.81
CA ALA A 520 17.22 -37.72 26.16
C ALA A 520 17.32 -37.07 27.55
N LYS A 521 18.07 -37.70 28.47
CA LYS A 521 18.05 -37.44 29.92
C LYS A 521 18.18 -35.94 30.22
N CYS A 522 17.10 -35.32 30.66
CA CYS A 522 17.13 -33.97 31.22
C CYS A 522 17.52 -34.12 32.70
N VAL A 523 18.81 -33.95 33.00
CA VAL A 523 19.34 -34.13 34.36
C VAL A 523 18.71 -33.10 35.29
N THR A 524 17.92 -33.59 36.25
CA THR A 524 17.49 -32.83 37.42
C THR A 524 18.52 -33.03 38.53
N SER A 525 19.39 -32.05 38.73
CA SER A 525 20.10 -31.86 40.00
C SER A 525 19.52 -30.67 40.77
N SER A 526 19.73 -30.64 42.08
CA SER A 526 19.05 -29.74 43.02
C SER A 526 20.03 -28.88 43.82
N ARG A 527 19.47 -27.88 44.51
CA ARG A 527 20.15 -26.93 45.40
C ARG A 527 21.09 -25.93 44.72
N CYS A 528 21.46 -24.93 45.50
CA CYS A 528 22.17 -23.73 45.09
C CYS A 528 23.58 -23.77 45.66
N GLU A 529 24.54 -23.19 44.94
CA GLU A 529 25.49 -22.26 45.57
C GLU A 529 26.16 -21.36 44.52
N SER A 530 27.00 -20.42 44.98
CA SER A 530 27.53 -19.31 44.18
C SER A 530 28.91 -19.60 43.61
N GLY A 531 29.10 -19.36 42.30
CA GLY A 531 30.41 -19.38 41.65
C GLY A 531 30.38 -18.78 40.25
N HIS A 532 31.47 -18.13 39.84
CA HIS A 532 31.71 -17.69 38.46
C HIS A 532 32.58 -18.73 37.74
N ALA A 533 32.13 -19.25 36.60
CA ALA A 533 32.96 -19.92 35.60
C ALA A 533 32.27 -19.89 34.23
N ASP A 534 33.02 -19.62 33.17
CA ASP A 534 32.57 -19.77 31.77
C ASP A 534 32.93 -21.18 31.26
N VAL A 535 32.00 -21.84 30.55
CA VAL A 535 32.25 -23.12 29.86
C VAL A 535 31.60 -23.07 28.47
N PRO A 536 32.32 -23.41 27.37
CA PRO A 536 31.83 -23.21 26.01
C PRO A 536 30.94 -24.34 25.47
N ASP A 537 29.73 -23.97 25.02
CA ASP A 537 28.77 -24.88 24.39
C ASP A 537 29.18 -25.17 22.92
N ASN A 538 29.90 -26.28 22.73
CA ASN A 538 30.50 -26.67 21.45
C ASN A 538 29.44 -27.12 20.42
N LEU A 539 29.37 -26.37 19.33
CA LEU A 539 28.52 -26.62 18.17
C LEU A 539 29.36 -26.33 16.92
N GLY A 540 30.14 -27.32 16.52
CA GLY A 540 31.08 -27.29 15.40
C GLY A 540 31.51 -28.72 15.01
N ALA A 541 32.03 -28.86 13.79
CA ALA A 541 32.43 -30.10 13.11
C ALA A 541 31.33 -31.18 12.88
N PRO A 542 31.15 -31.69 11.64
CA PRO A 542 30.75 -33.08 11.43
C PRO A 542 31.99 -33.98 11.61
N LEU A 543 31.82 -35.15 12.22
CA LEU A 543 32.84 -36.21 12.16
C LEU A 543 32.78 -36.88 10.79
N ALA A 544 33.94 -37.21 10.24
CA ALA A 544 34.06 -38.08 9.07
C ALA A 544 34.02 -39.55 9.51
N GLU A 545 33.48 -40.41 8.67
CA GLU A 545 33.47 -41.86 8.89
C GLU A 545 34.76 -42.48 8.34
N SER A 546 35.42 -43.31 9.14
CA SER A 546 36.57 -44.13 8.75
C SER A 546 36.15 -45.60 8.64
N VAL A 547 36.61 -46.29 7.60
CA VAL A 547 36.16 -47.64 7.23
C VAL A 547 36.78 -48.73 8.11
N HIS A 548 35.96 -49.70 8.56
CA HIS A 548 36.17 -51.17 8.57
C HIS A 548 35.19 -51.85 9.58
N GLY A 549 34.73 -53.08 9.32
CA GLY A 549 33.99 -53.91 10.31
C GLY A 549 32.61 -54.45 9.90
N GLU A 550 32.62 -55.44 8.99
CA GLU A 550 31.66 -56.57 8.82
C GLU A 550 30.17 -56.50 9.26
N SER A 551 29.31 -56.46 8.23
CA SER A 551 27.99 -57.12 8.06
C SER A 551 27.18 -57.71 9.25
N LEU A 552 25.90 -57.29 9.34
CA LEU A 552 24.71 -58.15 9.17
C LEU A 552 23.47 -57.26 8.85
N PRO A 553 22.51 -57.69 8.00
CA PRO A 553 21.49 -56.78 7.45
C PRO A 553 20.21 -56.67 8.30
N SER A 554 19.67 -55.45 8.44
CA SER A 554 18.28 -55.21 8.82
C SER A 554 17.77 -53.93 8.13
N GLU A 555 16.50 -53.92 7.74
CA GLU A 555 15.95 -53.05 6.67
C GLU A 555 16.21 -51.53 6.84
N GLU A 556 16.77 -50.89 5.80
CA GLU A 556 17.08 -49.46 5.80
C GLU A 556 15.83 -48.56 5.71
N GLN A 557 15.23 -48.24 6.87
CA GLN A 557 14.31 -47.10 6.95
C GLN A 557 15.07 -45.77 6.83
N ASN A 558 15.18 -45.30 5.59
CA ASN A 558 15.80 -44.04 5.16
C ASN A 558 15.76 -42.91 6.22
N PRO A 559 16.91 -42.49 6.81
CA PRO A 559 16.95 -41.51 7.90
C PRO A 559 16.34 -40.13 7.59
N GLY A 560 16.15 -39.81 6.30
CA GLY A 560 15.41 -38.63 5.86
C GLY A 560 13.90 -38.71 6.14
N GLU A 561 13.28 -39.87 5.92
CA GLU A 561 11.82 -40.01 5.98
C GLU A 561 11.29 -40.00 7.41
N ALA A 562 11.99 -40.69 8.33
CA ALA A 562 11.70 -40.65 9.77
C ALA A 562 11.76 -39.22 10.33
N ARG A 563 12.75 -38.42 9.92
CA ARG A 563 12.89 -37.00 10.32
C ARG A 563 11.74 -36.15 9.80
N ASP A 564 11.32 -36.37 8.56
CA ASP A 564 10.24 -35.63 7.93
C ASP A 564 8.86 -36.04 8.49
N SER A 565 8.72 -37.30 8.94
CA SER A 565 7.57 -37.80 9.71
C SER A 565 7.47 -37.13 11.08
N ALA A 566 8.56 -37.08 11.85
CA ALA A 566 8.60 -36.39 13.14
C ALA A 566 8.29 -34.88 13.02
N LEU A 567 8.69 -34.24 11.91
CA LEU A 567 8.31 -32.86 11.61
C LEU A 567 6.82 -32.70 11.31
N ARG A 568 6.21 -33.65 10.57
CA ARG A 568 4.75 -33.68 10.31
C ARG A 568 3.95 -33.81 11.61
N GLU A 569 4.35 -34.68 12.54
CA GLU A 569 3.66 -34.80 13.84
C GLU A 569 3.79 -33.55 14.71
N LEU A 570 4.99 -32.97 14.84
CA LEU A 570 5.17 -31.71 15.59
C LEU A 570 4.36 -30.54 15.00
N LEU A 571 4.07 -30.53 13.69
CA LEU A 571 3.21 -29.54 13.04
C LEU A 571 1.72 -29.73 13.37
N LYS A 572 1.27 -30.97 13.61
CA LYS A 572 -0.09 -31.29 14.09
C LYS A 572 -0.31 -30.90 15.56
N GLN A 573 0.76 -30.81 16.36
CA GLN A 573 0.70 -30.48 17.80
C GLN A 573 0.45 -28.98 18.11
N HIS A 574 -0.59 -28.39 17.50
CA HIS A 574 -1.10 -27.06 17.85
C HIS A 574 -2.36 -27.15 18.72
N SER A 575 -2.49 -26.27 19.72
CA SER A 575 -3.72 -26.17 20.50
C SER A 575 -4.84 -25.47 19.71
N SER A 576 -6.07 -25.95 19.85
CA SER A 576 -7.25 -25.29 19.26
C SER A 576 -7.56 -23.97 19.98
N TYR A 577 -8.25 -23.04 19.30
CA TYR A 577 -8.67 -21.79 19.94
C TYR A 577 -9.57 -22.01 21.17
N TRP A 578 -10.26 -23.16 21.25
CA TRP A 578 -11.11 -23.53 22.37
C TRP A 578 -10.28 -24.01 23.57
N GLN A 579 -9.31 -24.90 23.35
CA GLN A 579 -8.34 -25.31 24.39
C GLN A 579 -7.62 -24.10 24.99
N VAL A 580 -7.13 -23.19 24.12
CA VAL A 580 -6.47 -21.94 24.53
C VAL A 580 -7.43 -21.01 25.29
N TYR A 581 -8.69 -20.92 24.87
CA TYR A 581 -9.71 -20.17 25.62
C TYR A 581 -9.98 -20.78 27.00
N MET A 582 -10.10 -22.10 27.12
CA MET A 582 -10.34 -22.78 28.40
C MET A 582 -9.15 -22.59 29.35
N PHE A 583 -7.91 -22.70 28.86
CA PHE A 583 -6.71 -22.33 29.62
C PHE A 583 -6.79 -20.88 30.14
N VAL A 584 -7.06 -19.90 29.28
CA VAL A 584 -7.16 -18.49 29.66
C VAL A 584 -8.33 -18.25 30.64
N ARG A 585 -9.46 -18.93 30.46
CA ARG A 585 -10.60 -18.89 31.38
C ARG A 585 -10.19 -19.38 32.76
N ASP A 586 -9.69 -20.61 32.88
CA ASP A 586 -9.29 -21.20 34.16
C ASP A 586 -8.23 -20.33 34.87
N CYS A 587 -7.33 -19.68 34.12
CA CYS A 587 -6.37 -18.71 34.65
C CYS A 587 -7.03 -17.42 35.16
N LEU A 588 -8.01 -16.85 34.43
CA LEU A 588 -8.76 -15.68 34.89
C LEU A 588 -9.60 -15.99 36.13
N GLU A 589 -10.16 -17.19 36.22
CA GLU A 589 -10.99 -17.64 37.34
C GLU A 589 -10.18 -17.88 38.63
N LYS A 590 -8.93 -18.38 38.52
CA LYS A 590 -8.05 -18.48 39.70
C LYS A 590 -7.39 -17.17 40.12
N VAL A 591 -7.18 -16.23 39.19
CA VAL A 591 -6.34 -15.04 39.45
C VAL A 591 -7.14 -13.79 39.81
N ILE A 592 -8.31 -13.57 39.18
CA ILE A 592 -9.09 -12.34 39.36
C ILE A 592 -10.14 -12.53 40.46
N PRO A 593 -10.04 -11.83 41.61
CA PRO A 593 -10.99 -11.93 42.71
C PRO A 593 -12.44 -11.65 42.28
N ALA A 594 -13.40 -12.28 42.95
CA ALA A 594 -14.82 -12.24 42.60
C ALA A 594 -15.37 -10.80 42.57
N GLU A 595 -14.93 -9.98 43.51
CA GLU A 595 -15.34 -8.60 43.74
C GLU A 595 -15.00 -7.71 42.54
N LEU A 596 -13.86 -7.94 41.87
CA LEU A 596 -13.44 -7.13 40.71
C LEU A 596 -14.37 -7.30 39.51
N TRP A 597 -15.08 -8.42 39.41
CA TRP A 597 -16.12 -8.62 38.40
C TRP A 597 -17.44 -7.92 38.78
N GLY A 598 -17.71 -7.73 40.07
CA GLY A 598 -19.00 -7.25 40.61
C GLY A 598 -20.11 -8.31 40.52
N SER A 599 -20.26 -8.97 39.36
CA SER A 599 -21.22 -10.06 39.18
C SER A 599 -20.75 -11.11 38.17
N ASN A 600 -21.35 -12.30 38.25
CA ASN A 600 -21.12 -13.38 37.28
C ASN A 600 -21.53 -12.96 35.85
N HIS A 601 -22.50 -12.06 35.69
CA HIS A 601 -22.86 -11.49 34.39
C HIS A 601 -21.67 -10.77 33.75
N ASN A 602 -20.99 -9.87 34.48
CA ASN A 602 -19.80 -9.15 34.01
C ASN A 602 -18.65 -10.12 33.68
N LYS A 603 -18.38 -11.09 34.56
CA LYS A 603 -17.41 -12.18 34.33
C LYS A 603 -17.71 -12.91 33.01
N CYS A 604 -18.94 -13.39 32.81
CA CYS A 604 -19.37 -14.05 31.59
C CYS A 604 -19.33 -13.14 30.35
N ARG A 605 -19.60 -11.84 30.49
CA ARG A 605 -19.45 -10.87 29.39
C ARG A 605 -17.99 -10.70 28.97
N PHE A 606 -17.07 -10.58 29.93
CA PHE A 606 -15.63 -10.50 29.66
C PHE A 606 -15.12 -11.78 29.01
N LEU A 607 -15.43 -12.95 29.57
CA LEU A 607 -15.03 -14.25 29.02
C LEU A 607 -15.56 -14.47 27.59
N LYS A 608 -16.80 -14.06 27.28
CA LYS A 608 -17.32 -14.06 25.89
C LYS A 608 -16.47 -13.19 24.96
N ASN A 609 -16.00 -12.02 25.42
CA ASN A 609 -15.09 -11.17 24.65
C ASN A 609 -13.67 -11.78 24.52
N VAL A 610 -13.17 -12.51 25.53
CA VAL A 610 -11.91 -13.28 25.44
C VAL A 610 -12.02 -14.40 24.40
N LYS A 611 -13.10 -15.20 24.40
CA LYS A 611 -13.36 -16.25 23.38
C LYS A 611 -13.31 -15.67 21.96
N VAL A 612 -13.99 -14.55 21.75
CA VAL A 612 -14.04 -13.83 20.46
C VAL A 612 -12.69 -13.26 20.07
N PHE A 613 -11.92 -12.69 21.01
CA PHE A 613 -10.57 -12.23 20.74
C PHE A 613 -9.66 -13.37 20.28
N ILE A 614 -9.64 -14.50 21.00
CA ILE A 614 -8.78 -15.65 20.66
C ILE A 614 -9.16 -16.19 19.27
N SER A 615 -10.44 -16.44 18.98
CA SER A 615 -10.88 -17.03 17.70
C SER A 615 -10.82 -16.09 16.47
N ARG A 616 -10.90 -14.76 16.65
CA ARG A 616 -10.76 -13.79 15.54
C ARG A 616 -9.34 -13.86 14.91
N GLY A 617 -9.24 -13.70 13.59
CA GLY A 617 -7.97 -13.84 12.84
C GLY A 617 -6.91 -12.75 13.07
N ARG A 618 -5.74 -12.91 12.44
CA ARG A 618 -4.50 -12.09 12.59
C ARG A 618 -4.71 -10.58 12.72
N PHE A 619 -5.51 -10.00 11.82
CA PHE A 619 -5.70 -8.54 11.69
C PHE A 619 -6.90 -8.00 12.49
N ALA A 620 -7.54 -8.84 13.29
CA ALA A 620 -8.66 -8.41 14.09
C ALA A 620 -8.24 -7.52 15.26
N LYS A 621 -9.17 -6.66 15.65
CA LYS A 621 -9.10 -5.81 16.83
C LYS A 621 -10.27 -6.12 17.75
N VAL A 622 -10.18 -5.69 19.00
CA VAL A 622 -11.33 -5.53 19.90
C VAL A 622 -11.33 -4.09 20.38
N SER A 623 -12.46 -3.39 20.25
CA SER A 623 -12.58 -2.01 20.73
C SER A 623 -12.94 -1.95 22.21
N LEU A 624 -12.56 -0.86 22.89
CA LEU A 624 -12.97 -0.64 24.29
C LEU A 624 -14.51 -0.63 24.45
N ARG A 625 -15.25 -0.17 23.42
CA ARG A 625 -16.72 -0.24 23.39
C ARG A 625 -17.27 -1.66 23.24
N GLU A 626 -16.65 -2.54 22.44
CA GLU A 626 -17.00 -3.97 22.41
C GLU A 626 -16.75 -4.63 23.78
N LEU A 627 -15.71 -4.19 24.49
CA LEU A 627 -15.35 -4.69 25.81
C LEU A 627 -16.37 -4.29 26.90
N MET A 628 -16.77 -3.01 26.91
CA MET A 628 -17.75 -2.45 27.86
C MET A 628 -19.21 -2.80 27.53
N TRP A 629 -19.52 -3.30 26.33
CA TRP A 629 -20.91 -3.50 25.89
C TRP A 629 -21.70 -4.43 26.82
N ARG A 630 -22.77 -3.90 27.42
CA ARG A 630 -23.62 -4.56 28.43
C ARG A 630 -22.83 -5.05 29.67
N MET A 631 -21.75 -4.38 30.06
CA MET A 631 -21.23 -4.47 31.43
C MET A 631 -22.17 -3.71 32.37
N ARG A 632 -22.42 -4.25 33.56
CA ARG A 632 -23.18 -3.60 34.62
C ARG A 632 -22.20 -2.91 35.56
N VAL A 633 -22.12 -1.59 35.51
CA VAL A 633 -21.14 -0.80 36.29
C VAL A 633 -21.48 -0.81 37.79
N ASN A 634 -22.77 -0.76 38.13
CA ASN A 634 -23.22 -0.66 39.53
C ASN A 634 -23.04 -1.95 40.36
N ASP A 635 -22.94 -3.13 39.70
CA ASP A 635 -22.59 -4.41 40.32
C ASP A 635 -21.18 -4.37 40.95
N CYS A 636 -20.27 -3.56 40.39
CA CYS A 636 -18.88 -3.45 40.84
C CYS A 636 -18.77 -2.56 42.10
N MET A 637 -19.08 -3.13 43.27
CA MET A 637 -19.05 -2.43 44.57
C MET A 637 -17.73 -1.68 44.84
N TRP A 638 -16.59 -2.22 44.40
CA TRP A 638 -15.26 -1.62 44.53
C TRP A 638 -15.05 -0.29 43.77
N LEU A 639 -16.01 0.13 42.94
CA LEU A 639 -16.03 1.43 42.26
C LEU A 639 -16.74 2.53 43.07
N ARG A 640 -17.51 2.18 44.10
CA ARG A 640 -18.28 3.13 44.93
C ARG A 640 -17.37 3.85 45.92
N LEU A 641 -17.75 5.04 46.37
CA LEU A 641 -17.04 5.81 47.41
C LEU A 641 -17.61 5.59 48.83
N GLY A 642 -18.90 5.23 48.92
CA GLY A 642 -19.62 4.97 50.18
C GLY A 642 -20.76 3.96 49.99
N LYS A 643 -21.49 3.69 51.09
CA LYS A 643 -22.76 2.94 51.12
C LYS A 643 -23.90 3.97 51.17
N GLY A 644 -25.01 3.76 50.46
CA GLY A 644 -26.23 4.56 50.65
C GLY A 644 -27.08 4.77 49.40
N ASP A 645 -26.51 5.34 48.34
CA ASP A 645 -27.33 5.97 47.29
C ASP A 645 -28.01 4.98 46.33
N TYR A 646 -29.35 5.03 46.28
CA TYR A 646 -30.17 4.43 45.21
C TYR A 646 -30.02 5.19 43.88
N PHE A 647 -29.77 6.51 43.93
CA PHE A 647 -29.57 7.36 42.77
C PHE A 647 -28.09 7.68 42.57
N VAL A 648 -27.55 7.44 41.37
CA VAL A 648 -26.14 7.73 41.04
C VAL A 648 -26.08 8.88 40.03
N PRO A 649 -25.49 10.03 40.39
CA PRO A 649 -25.28 11.15 39.47
C PRO A 649 -24.57 10.71 38.17
N ALA A 650 -24.98 11.30 37.05
CA ALA A 650 -24.56 10.84 35.72
C ALA A 650 -23.04 10.97 35.49
N ASP A 651 -22.40 11.98 36.08
CA ASP A 651 -20.95 12.20 36.03
C ASP A 651 -20.19 11.16 36.88
N GLU A 652 -20.66 10.85 38.08
CA GLU A 652 -20.14 9.77 38.93
C GLU A 652 -20.32 8.40 38.26
N HIS A 653 -21.46 8.14 37.61
CA HIS A 653 -21.64 6.92 36.80
C HIS A 653 -20.64 6.88 35.63
N CYS A 654 -20.47 7.97 34.88
CA CYS A 654 -19.46 8.06 33.81
C CYS A 654 -18.04 7.82 34.33
N PHE A 655 -17.72 8.30 35.53
CA PHE A 655 -16.41 8.08 36.16
C PHE A 655 -16.22 6.63 36.61
N ARG A 656 -17.24 5.98 37.18
CA ARG A 656 -17.24 4.53 37.46
C ARG A 656 -17.07 3.72 36.17
N GLU A 657 -17.73 4.12 35.07
CA GLU A 657 -17.55 3.49 33.76
C GLU A 657 -16.11 3.64 33.24
N GLU A 658 -15.50 4.82 33.37
CA GLU A 658 -14.09 5.06 32.98
C GLU A 658 -13.12 4.18 33.78
N LEU A 659 -13.35 4.00 35.08
CA LEU A 659 -12.56 3.13 35.95
C LEU A 659 -12.69 1.66 35.53
N LEU A 660 -13.92 1.16 35.36
CA LEU A 660 -14.13 -0.22 34.89
C LEU A 660 -13.51 -0.44 33.50
N ALA A 661 -13.63 0.52 32.60
CA ALA A 661 -13.03 0.48 31.26
C ALA A 661 -11.49 0.40 31.32
N LYS A 662 -10.83 1.16 32.21
CA LYS A 662 -9.36 1.07 32.44
C LYS A 662 -8.96 -0.32 32.94
N PHE A 663 -9.66 -0.84 33.94
CA PHE A 663 -9.35 -2.17 34.51
C PHE A 663 -9.53 -3.28 33.47
N LEU A 664 -10.67 -3.32 32.78
CA LEU A 664 -10.94 -4.34 31.77
C LEU A 664 -10.00 -4.22 30.55
N TYR A 665 -9.66 -2.99 30.13
CA TYR A 665 -8.64 -2.77 29.10
C TYR A 665 -7.29 -3.34 29.53
N TRP A 666 -6.82 -3.03 30.74
CA TRP A 666 -5.56 -3.58 31.27
C TRP A 666 -5.59 -5.11 31.37
N LEU A 667 -6.68 -5.68 31.90
CA LEU A 667 -6.84 -7.12 32.04
C LEU A 667 -6.76 -7.83 30.67
N MET A 668 -7.23 -7.18 29.61
CA MET A 668 -7.27 -7.74 28.27
C MET A 668 -5.99 -7.47 27.45
N ASP A 669 -5.51 -6.22 27.37
CA ASP A 669 -4.33 -5.81 26.57
C ASP A 669 -2.99 -6.06 27.28
N THR A 670 -2.98 -6.15 28.61
CA THR A 670 -1.79 -6.49 29.41
C THR A 670 -1.82 -7.94 29.86
N TYR A 671 -2.77 -8.36 30.71
CA TYR A 671 -2.71 -9.70 31.31
C TYR A 671 -3.03 -10.84 30.32
N VAL A 672 -4.20 -10.82 29.64
CA VAL A 672 -4.57 -11.89 28.68
C VAL A 672 -3.61 -11.96 27.50
N VAL A 673 -3.17 -10.81 26.96
CA VAL A 673 -2.15 -10.76 25.90
C VAL A 673 -0.81 -11.32 26.37
N GLU A 674 -0.32 -10.99 27.58
CA GLU A 674 0.94 -11.53 28.09
C GLU A 674 0.85 -13.02 28.39
N LEU A 675 -0.27 -13.50 28.95
CA LEU A 675 -0.54 -14.91 29.20
C LEU A 675 -0.44 -15.72 27.90
N LEU A 676 -1.16 -15.30 26.85
CA LEU A 676 -1.09 -15.92 25.52
C LEU A 676 0.34 -15.84 24.93
N ARG A 677 1.05 -14.73 25.14
CA ARG A 677 2.41 -14.49 24.61
C ARG A 677 3.51 -15.26 25.33
N SER A 678 3.27 -15.60 26.59
CA SER A 678 4.19 -16.35 27.46
C SER A 678 4.09 -17.85 27.22
N PHE A 679 2.87 -18.38 27.10
CA PHE A 679 2.64 -19.82 27.00
C PHE A 679 2.53 -20.37 25.56
N PHE A 680 2.29 -19.51 24.56
CA PHE A 680 2.17 -19.94 23.16
C PHE A 680 3.07 -19.16 22.20
N TYR A 681 3.49 -19.81 21.12
CA TYR A 681 3.92 -19.18 19.89
C TYR A 681 2.72 -19.08 18.94
N VAL A 682 2.32 -17.86 18.60
CA VAL A 682 1.12 -17.59 17.78
C VAL A 682 1.53 -17.10 16.40
N THR A 683 1.08 -17.81 15.36
CA THR A 683 1.39 -17.51 13.95
C THR A 683 0.24 -17.88 13.00
N GLU A 684 0.17 -17.21 11.85
CA GLU A 684 -0.52 -17.74 10.66
C GLU A 684 0.23 -18.94 10.04
N THR A 685 -0.47 -19.73 9.23
CA THR A 685 0.12 -20.71 8.29
C THR A 685 0.02 -20.20 6.85
N MET A 686 0.64 -20.90 5.89
CA MET A 686 0.51 -20.56 4.47
C MET A 686 -0.87 -20.82 3.88
N PHE A 687 -1.65 -21.76 4.45
CA PHE A 687 -2.87 -22.30 3.85
C PHE A 687 -4.17 -21.78 4.50
N GLN A 688 -4.23 -21.66 5.83
CA GLN A 688 -5.43 -21.21 6.56
C GLN A 688 -5.58 -19.66 6.64
N LYS A 689 -5.16 -18.97 5.58
CA LYS A 689 -5.38 -17.53 5.32
C LYS A 689 -5.00 -16.59 6.48
N ASN A 690 -5.96 -16.08 7.26
CA ASN A 690 -5.70 -15.22 8.44
C ASN A 690 -6.00 -15.92 9.79
N MET A 691 -6.27 -17.23 9.80
CA MET A 691 -6.40 -18.02 11.02
C MET A 691 -5.09 -18.00 11.81
N LEU A 692 -5.18 -18.12 13.13
CA LEU A 692 -4.02 -18.17 14.02
C LEU A 692 -3.92 -19.54 14.67
N PHE A 693 -2.70 -20.08 14.63
CA PHE A 693 -2.31 -21.36 15.21
C PHE A 693 -1.54 -21.09 16.50
N TYR A 694 -1.82 -21.88 17.53
CA TYR A 694 -1.33 -21.68 18.89
C TYR A 694 -0.46 -22.88 19.29
N TYR A 695 0.83 -22.80 18.98
CA TYR A 695 1.80 -23.83 19.38
C TYR A 695 2.26 -23.57 20.82
N ARG A 696 2.36 -24.63 21.64
CA ARG A 696 3.06 -24.57 22.94
C ARG A 696 4.51 -24.10 22.72
N LYS A 697 5.10 -23.30 23.63
CA LYS A 697 6.46 -22.74 23.41
C LYS A 697 7.49 -23.82 23.18
N PHE A 698 7.41 -24.90 23.96
CA PHE A 698 8.30 -26.06 23.88
C PHE A 698 8.23 -26.74 22.50
N ILE A 699 7.02 -26.97 21.98
CA ILE A 699 6.80 -27.56 20.65
C ILE A 699 7.33 -26.65 19.55
N TRP A 700 7.09 -25.32 19.64
CA TRP A 700 7.69 -24.40 18.68
C TRP A 700 9.21 -24.34 18.80
N GLY A 701 9.79 -24.52 19.99
CA GLY A 701 11.24 -24.67 20.19
C GLY A 701 11.80 -25.86 19.40
N LYS A 702 11.16 -27.04 19.48
CA LYS A 702 11.52 -28.22 18.67
C LYS A 702 11.40 -27.92 17.17
N LEU A 703 10.24 -27.43 16.72
CA LEU A 703 9.98 -27.06 15.31
C LEU A 703 11.03 -26.07 14.77
N GLN A 704 11.34 -25.02 15.53
CA GLN A 704 12.29 -23.99 15.12
C GLN A 704 13.73 -24.55 15.07
N ASN A 705 14.12 -25.46 15.97
CA ASN A 705 15.44 -26.08 15.90
C ASN A 705 15.58 -27.00 14.68
N ILE A 706 14.55 -27.78 14.33
CA ILE A 706 14.51 -28.58 13.08
C ILE A 706 14.56 -27.65 11.86
N GLY A 707 13.72 -26.60 11.84
CA GLY A 707 13.70 -25.60 10.77
C GLY A 707 15.04 -24.89 10.57
N ILE A 708 15.77 -24.60 11.67
CA ILE A 708 17.11 -24.03 11.63
C ILE A 708 18.09 -25.03 11.00
N ARG A 709 18.18 -26.28 11.49
CA ARG A 709 19.06 -27.33 10.93
C ARG A 709 18.80 -27.54 9.43
N ASN A 710 17.53 -27.64 9.04
CA ASN A 710 17.13 -27.82 7.65
C ASN A 710 17.40 -26.58 6.77
N HIS A 711 17.59 -25.39 7.37
CA HIS A 711 17.98 -24.18 6.64
C HIS A 711 19.51 -24.07 6.50
N PHE A 712 20.27 -24.45 7.55
CA PHE A 712 21.75 -24.53 7.52
C PHE A 712 22.25 -25.28 6.28
N VAL A 713 21.76 -26.51 6.08
CA VAL A 713 22.14 -27.36 4.94
C VAL A 713 21.67 -26.76 3.61
N LYS A 714 20.45 -26.21 3.56
CA LYS A 714 19.87 -25.71 2.30
C LYS A 714 20.60 -24.48 1.75
N VAL A 715 20.84 -23.46 2.56
CA VAL A 715 21.43 -22.20 2.09
C VAL A 715 22.92 -22.06 2.43
N GLN A 716 23.56 -23.17 2.81
CA GLN A 716 24.98 -23.28 3.17
C GLN A 716 25.39 -22.17 4.17
N LEU A 717 24.79 -22.19 5.36
CA LEU A 717 25.05 -21.18 6.39
C LEU A 717 26.42 -21.39 7.06
N ARG A 718 27.43 -20.62 6.64
CA ARG A 718 28.73 -20.59 7.31
C ARG A 718 28.67 -19.70 8.56
N PRO A 719 29.17 -20.12 9.74
CA PRO A 719 29.37 -19.22 10.87
C PRO A 719 30.41 -18.14 10.54
N LEU A 720 30.20 -16.93 11.06
CA LEU A 720 31.23 -15.90 11.07
C LEU A 720 32.07 -16.01 12.34
N SER A 721 33.39 -15.86 12.21
CA SER A 721 34.27 -15.62 13.36
C SER A 721 34.07 -14.20 13.92
N SER A 722 34.68 -13.91 15.07
CA SER A 722 34.75 -12.54 15.60
C SER A 722 35.56 -11.65 14.66
N GLU A 723 36.77 -12.06 14.32
CA GLU A 723 37.69 -11.36 13.39
C GLU A 723 37.00 -10.99 12.07
N GLU A 724 36.30 -11.93 11.42
CA GLU A 724 35.56 -11.64 10.19
C GLU A 724 34.49 -10.57 10.39
N MET A 725 33.77 -10.59 11.53
CA MET A 725 32.81 -9.53 11.85
C MET A 725 33.51 -8.20 12.14
N GLU A 726 34.69 -8.19 12.75
CA GLU A 726 35.49 -6.99 12.96
C GLU A 726 35.95 -6.42 11.60
N THR A 727 36.47 -7.24 10.68
CA THR A 727 36.80 -6.84 9.30
C THR A 727 35.57 -6.32 8.53
N ILE A 728 34.42 -6.98 8.67
CA ILE A 728 33.15 -6.57 8.06
C ILE A 728 32.65 -5.22 8.62
N ARG A 729 32.97 -4.88 9.88
CA ARG A 729 32.67 -3.56 10.46
C ARG A 729 33.67 -2.47 10.07
N GLN A 730 34.92 -2.82 9.78
CA GLN A 730 35.96 -1.89 9.33
C GLN A 730 35.77 -1.45 7.86
N LYS A 731 35.21 -2.32 7.01
CA LYS A 731 34.90 -2.00 5.61
C LYS A 731 33.84 -0.87 5.52
N LYS A 732 33.95 0.00 4.50
CA LYS A 732 33.13 1.23 4.32
C LYS A 732 31.61 1.03 4.13
N PHE A 733 31.09 -0.20 4.16
CA PHE A 733 29.66 -0.49 3.97
C PHE A 733 28.90 -0.63 5.30
N VAL A 734 27.57 -0.73 5.23
CA VAL A 734 26.71 -0.93 6.42
C VAL A 734 26.37 -2.41 6.54
N PRO A 735 26.99 -3.19 7.45
CA PRO A 735 26.63 -4.59 7.62
C PRO A 735 25.25 -4.72 8.28
N VAL A 736 24.33 -5.45 7.66
CA VAL A 736 22.93 -5.58 8.11
C VAL A 736 22.60 -7.02 8.45
N ALA A 737 22.37 -7.32 9.74
CA ALA A 737 21.90 -8.63 10.16
C ALA A 737 20.37 -8.73 10.09
N SER A 738 19.91 -9.80 9.46
CA SER A 738 18.51 -10.19 9.43
C SER A 738 18.21 -11.30 10.43
N LYS A 739 16.99 -11.33 10.96
CA LYS A 739 16.48 -12.40 11.84
C LYS A 739 15.62 -13.37 11.03
N LEU A 740 15.88 -14.65 11.24
CA LEU A 740 15.12 -15.74 10.66
C LEU A 740 13.79 -15.93 11.42
N ARG A 741 12.70 -16.11 10.68
CA ARG A 741 11.38 -16.52 11.17
C ARG A 741 10.84 -17.63 10.28
N PHE A 742 10.15 -18.61 10.86
CA PHE A 742 9.44 -19.64 10.09
C PHE A 742 7.93 -19.38 9.99
N ILE A 743 7.32 -19.83 8.90
CA ILE A 743 5.86 -19.96 8.74
C ILE A 743 5.53 -21.43 8.41
N PRO A 744 4.56 -22.07 9.08
CA PRO A 744 4.13 -23.43 8.75
C PRO A 744 3.55 -23.58 7.34
N LYS A 745 4.06 -24.60 6.63
CA LYS A 745 3.41 -25.31 5.52
C LYS A 745 2.78 -26.61 6.08
N PRO A 746 1.97 -27.38 5.31
CA PRO A 746 1.45 -28.67 5.77
C PRO A 746 2.56 -29.66 6.13
N ASN A 747 3.54 -29.82 5.23
CA ASN A 747 4.66 -30.77 5.38
C ASN A 747 5.99 -30.03 5.58
N GLY A 748 6.05 -29.06 6.51
CA GLY A 748 7.31 -28.41 6.87
C GLY A 748 7.21 -26.90 7.16
N LEU A 749 8.35 -26.21 7.10
CA LEU A 749 8.50 -24.80 7.48
C LEU A 749 9.06 -23.96 6.32
N ARG A 750 8.49 -22.77 6.07
CA ARG A 750 9.06 -21.77 5.15
C ARG A 750 9.94 -20.78 5.93
N PRO A 751 11.25 -20.65 5.64
CA PRO A 751 12.06 -19.56 6.18
C PRO A 751 11.63 -18.22 5.58
N ILE A 752 11.60 -17.18 6.41
CA ILE A 752 11.45 -15.78 6.00
C ILE A 752 12.45 -14.95 6.80
N VAL A 753 13.16 -14.08 6.09
CA VAL A 753 14.26 -13.26 6.57
C VAL A 753 13.73 -11.84 6.79
N LYS A 754 13.83 -11.31 8.01
CA LYS A 754 13.54 -9.90 8.30
C LYS A 754 14.80 -9.15 8.74
N VAL A 755 15.18 -8.12 7.98
CA VAL A 755 16.17 -7.09 8.37
C VAL A 755 15.90 -6.61 9.80
N SER A 756 16.90 -6.73 10.67
CA SER A 756 16.71 -6.62 12.13
C SER A 756 17.56 -5.55 12.82
N GLY A 757 18.67 -5.14 12.23
CA GLY A 757 19.59 -4.13 12.75
C GLY A 757 20.91 -4.11 11.99
N VAL A 758 21.70 -3.06 12.22
CA VAL A 758 23.10 -2.98 11.79
C VAL A 758 23.96 -3.83 12.72
N VAL A 759 25.00 -4.50 12.21
CA VAL A 759 25.90 -5.39 12.98
C VAL A 759 26.98 -4.58 13.71
N GLU A 760 26.53 -3.70 14.60
CA GLU A 760 27.38 -2.75 15.33
C GLU A 760 27.18 -2.84 16.85
N PRO A 761 28.23 -2.56 17.66
CA PRO A 761 28.13 -2.53 19.12
C PRO A 761 27.02 -1.61 19.64
N LEU A 762 26.48 -1.96 20.81
CA LEU A 762 25.38 -1.23 21.45
C LEU A 762 25.71 0.23 21.81
N ALA A 763 27.01 0.57 21.90
CA ALA A 763 27.52 1.89 22.23
C ALA A 763 27.12 2.99 21.23
N LEU A 764 26.94 2.66 19.94
CA LEU A 764 26.56 3.66 18.94
C LEU A 764 25.12 4.15 19.14
N SER A 765 24.91 5.47 19.01
CA SER A 765 23.60 6.08 19.26
C SER A 765 22.46 5.45 18.46
N LYS A 766 21.24 5.49 19.00
CA LYS A 766 20.04 5.02 18.27
C LYS A 766 19.83 5.82 16.97
N GLU A 767 20.06 7.13 17.01
CA GLU A 767 19.95 8.03 15.85
C GLU A 767 20.91 7.64 14.70
N SER A 768 22.17 7.28 15.00
CA SER A 768 23.14 6.89 13.96
C SER A 768 22.82 5.52 13.35
N ARG A 769 22.38 4.55 14.15
CA ARG A 769 21.92 3.23 13.65
C ARG A 769 20.68 3.36 12.76
N GLU A 770 19.72 4.22 13.12
CA GLU A 770 18.56 4.52 12.27
C GLU A 770 18.95 5.22 10.95
N LYS A 771 19.92 6.15 10.96
CA LYS A 771 20.47 6.76 9.74
C LYS A 771 21.13 5.73 8.81
N LYS A 772 22.04 4.90 9.31
CA LYS A 772 22.70 3.84 8.52
C LYS A 772 21.67 2.87 7.92
N MET A 773 20.68 2.45 8.70
CA MET A 773 19.58 1.59 8.25
C MET A 773 18.73 2.27 7.17
N ASN A 774 18.46 3.57 7.26
CA ASN A 774 17.73 4.32 6.23
C ASN A 774 18.52 4.49 4.93
N HIS A 775 19.84 4.66 5.00
CA HIS A 775 20.72 4.68 3.83
C HIS A 775 20.70 3.33 3.10
N TYR A 776 20.94 2.21 3.81
CA TYR A 776 20.83 0.86 3.24
C TYR A 776 19.44 0.61 2.62
N ASN A 777 18.36 0.99 3.32
CA ASN A 777 17.00 0.89 2.81
C ASN A 777 16.68 1.85 1.65
N THR A 778 17.58 2.79 1.31
CA THR A 778 17.45 3.66 0.14
C THR A 778 18.21 3.07 -1.03
N GLN A 779 19.46 2.65 -0.82
CA GLN A 779 20.26 1.89 -1.79
C GLN A 779 19.54 0.64 -2.30
N LEU A 780 19.00 -0.19 -1.38
CA LEU A 780 18.17 -1.35 -1.72
C LEU A 780 16.98 -1.03 -2.62
N LYS A 781 16.38 0.16 -2.47
CA LYS A 781 15.24 0.62 -3.29
C LYS A 781 15.69 1.27 -4.59
N ASN A 782 16.87 1.89 -4.64
CA ASN A 782 17.44 2.46 -5.85
C ASN A 782 17.87 1.32 -6.79
N LEU A 783 18.62 0.32 -6.30
CA LEU A 783 18.93 -0.93 -7.03
C LEU A 783 17.66 -1.66 -7.52
N PHE A 784 16.64 -1.83 -6.67
CA PHE A 784 15.36 -2.41 -7.09
C PHE A 784 14.66 -1.58 -8.19
N SER A 785 14.84 -0.26 -8.21
CA SER A 785 14.22 0.59 -9.22
C SER A 785 14.98 0.53 -10.55
N ALA A 786 16.32 0.54 -10.53
CA ALA A 786 17.15 0.36 -11.73
C ALA A 786 16.97 -1.02 -12.37
N LEU A 787 16.98 -2.11 -11.59
CA LEU A 787 16.70 -3.45 -12.12
C LEU A 787 15.25 -3.61 -12.64
N ASN A 788 14.30 -2.77 -12.21
CA ASN A 788 12.98 -2.72 -12.83
C ASN A 788 12.97 -1.93 -14.15
N TYR A 789 13.82 -0.92 -14.28
CA TYR A 789 14.01 -0.15 -15.51
C TYR A 789 14.66 -0.99 -16.61
N GLU A 790 15.76 -1.69 -16.32
CA GLU A 790 16.45 -2.53 -17.32
C GLU A 790 15.54 -3.60 -17.93
N ARG A 791 14.69 -4.26 -17.12
CA ARG A 791 13.73 -5.25 -17.63
C ARG A 791 12.52 -4.65 -18.38
N THR A 792 12.33 -3.34 -18.33
CA THR A 792 11.32 -2.64 -19.16
C THR A 792 11.92 -2.11 -20.46
N ILE A 793 13.22 -1.82 -20.49
CA ILE A 793 13.95 -1.53 -21.73
C ILE A 793 14.21 -2.82 -22.53
N ASN A 794 14.55 -3.92 -21.85
CA ASN A 794 14.71 -5.23 -22.48
C ASN A 794 13.95 -6.32 -21.70
N THR A 795 12.78 -6.70 -22.23
CA THR A 795 11.89 -7.71 -21.63
C THR A 795 12.48 -9.13 -21.66
N SER A 796 13.41 -9.43 -22.58
CA SER A 796 14.02 -10.77 -22.67
C SER A 796 14.78 -11.16 -21.39
N PHE A 797 15.30 -10.18 -20.62
CA PHE A 797 16.03 -10.44 -19.37
C PHE A 797 15.23 -11.23 -18.32
N ILE A 798 13.90 -11.22 -18.36
CA ILE A 798 13.04 -11.98 -17.43
C ILE A 798 12.45 -13.26 -18.03
N GLY A 799 12.75 -13.57 -19.31
CA GLY A 799 12.15 -14.69 -20.03
C GLY A 799 10.63 -14.65 -20.02
N SER A 800 10.00 -15.80 -19.76
CA SER A 800 8.55 -15.97 -19.57
C SER A 800 8.06 -15.65 -18.15
N SER A 801 8.83 -14.89 -17.35
CA SER A 801 8.44 -14.57 -15.98
C SER A 801 7.30 -13.55 -15.91
N VAL A 802 6.20 -13.93 -15.27
CA VAL A 802 5.08 -13.05 -14.89
C VAL A 802 5.14 -12.71 -13.39
N PHE A 803 4.53 -11.60 -12.97
CA PHE A 803 4.48 -11.14 -11.56
C PHE A 803 3.04 -11.11 -11.00
N GLY A 804 2.03 -10.99 -11.84
CA GLY A 804 0.62 -10.88 -11.48
C GLY A 804 -0.35 -11.58 -12.44
N LYS A 805 -1.64 -11.60 -12.09
CA LYS A 805 -2.71 -12.09 -12.98
C LYS A 805 -2.91 -11.17 -14.18
N ASP A 806 -2.57 -9.90 -14.01
CA ASP A 806 -2.65 -8.85 -15.01
C ASP A 806 -1.62 -9.09 -16.13
N ASP A 807 -0.42 -9.61 -15.80
CA ASP A 807 0.59 -10.05 -16.78
C ASP A 807 0.18 -11.37 -17.46
N ILE A 808 -0.27 -12.36 -16.67
CA ILE A 808 -0.77 -13.66 -17.19
C ILE A 808 -1.89 -13.44 -18.20
N TYR A 809 -2.77 -12.46 -17.96
CA TYR A 809 -3.82 -12.07 -18.90
C TYR A 809 -3.26 -11.60 -20.24
N LYS A 810 -2.26 -10.70 -20.25
CA LYS A 810 -1.66 -10.21 -21.50
C LYS A 810 -1.06 -11.36 -22.32
N THR A 811 -0.22 -12.20 -21.70
CA THR A 811 0.41 -13.33 -22.36
C THR A 811 -0.60 -14.39 -22.83
N TRP A 812 -1.59 -14.74 -22.00
CA TRP A 812 -2.61 -15.74 -22.37
C TRP A 812 -3.53 -15.22 -23.47
N LYS A 813 -3.92 -13.94 -23.43
CA LYS A 813 -4.75 -13.32 -24.47
C LYS A 813 -4.04 -13.31 -25.82
N GLN A 814 -2.79 -12.85 -25.87
CA GLN A 814 -1.99 -12.88 -27.10
C GLN A 814 -1.87 -14.29 -27.71
N PHE A 815 -1.70 -15.32 -26.86
CA PHE A 815 -1.67 -16.71 -27.30
C PHE A 815 -3.02 -17.22 -27.83
N VAL A 816 -4.12 -17.00 -27.09
CA VAL A 816 -5.47 -17.44 -27.50
C VAL A 816 -5.93 -16.70 -28.75
N THR A 817 -5.77 -15.38 -28.80
CA THR A 817 -6.11 -14.55 -29.97
C THR A 817 -5.40 -15.06 -31.22
N LYS A 818 -4.07 -15.27 -31.19
CA LYS A 818 -3.32 -15.81 -32.34
C LYS A 818 -3.85 -17.18 -32.83
N ILE A 819 -4.34 -18.03 -31.93
CA ILE A 819 -4.91 -19.34 -32.31
C ILE A 819 -6.28 -19.15 -32.97
N LEU A 820 -7.15 -18.33 -32.39
CA LEU A 820 -8.48 -18.06 -32.95
C LEU A 820 -8.41 -17.31 -34.30
N GLU A 821 -7.44 -16.41 -34.48
CA GLU A 821 -7.16 -15.70 -35.73
C GLU A 821 -6.69 -16.62 -36.85
N SER A 822 -6.13 -17.80 -36.54
CA SER A 822 -5.65 -18.75 -37.56
C SER A 822 -6.77 -19.43 -38.35
N GLY A 823 -8.03 -19.34 -37.89
CA GLY A 823 -9.21 -19.94 -38.54
C GLY A 823 -9.28 -21.47 -38.50
N ALA A 824 -8.22 -22.15 -38.05
CA ALA A 824 -8.16 -23.60 -37.90
C ALA A 824 -8.87 -24.10 -36.63
N GLU A 825 -9.16 -25.39 -36.57
CA GLU A 825 -9.59 -26.05 -35.32
C GLU A 825 -8.49 -25.94 -34.25
N ILE A 826 -8.88 -25.78 -32.99
CA ILE A 826 -7.95 -25.64 -31.87
C ILE A 826 -7.12 -26.94 -31.76
N PRO A 827 -5.78 -26.90 -31.95
CA PRO A 827 -4.98 -28.12 -32.03
C PRO A 827 -4.88 -28.81 -30.67
N HIS A 828 -4.57 -30.12 -30.68
CA HIS A 828 -4.29 -30.85 -29.45
C HIS A 828 -3.05 -30.28 -28.74
N PHE A 829 -3.20 -29.82 -27.50
CA PHE A 829 -2.11 -29.26 -26.72
C PHE A 829 -1.52 -30.22 -25.69
N TYR A 830 -0.20 -30.34 -25.72
CA TYR A 830 0.61 -30.97 -24.68
C TYR A 830 0.98 -29.93 -23.62
N CYS A 831 0.65 -30.25 -22.37
CA CYS A 831 0.82 -29.40 -21.20
C CYS A 831 1.90 -29.99 -20.29
N VAL A 832 2.88 -29.16 -19.90
CA VAL A 832 3.84 -29.49 -18.83
C VAL A 832 3.77 -28.41 -17.76
N LYS A 833 3.33 -28.81 -16.56
CA LYS A 833 3.46 -27.99 -15.35
C LYS A 833 4.60 -28.55 -14.50
N ALA A 834 5.52 -27.70 -14.08
CA ALA A 834 6.62 -28.06 -13.18
C ALA A 834 6.74 -27.06 -12.03
N ASP A 835 7.15 -27.54 -10.85
CA ASP A 835 7.43 -26.72 -9.66
C ASP A 835 8.93 -26.81 -9.35
N LEU A 836 9.59 -25.66 -9.24
CA LEU A 836 11.02 -25.61 -8.93
C LEU A 836 11.28 -25.88 -7.45
N SER A 837 11.97 -26.99 -7.18
CA SER A 837 12.47 -27.30 -5.86
C SER A 837 13.43 -26.20 -5.39
N ARG A 838 13.01 -25.45 -4.36
CA ARG A 838 13.83 -24.45 -3.66
C ARG A 838 14.22 -23.21 -4.49
N ALA A 839 13.45 -22.74 -5.47
CA ALA A 839 13.81 -21.62 -6.37
C ALA A 839 14.49 -20.37 -5.76
N PHE A 840 14.21 -19.99 -4.51
CA PHE A 840 14.95 -18.92 -3.81
C PHE A 840 16.20 -19.41 -3.05
N ASP A 841 16.16 -20.62 -2.52
CA ASP A 841 17.15 -21.21 -1.61
C ASP A 841 18.19 -22.08 -2.35
N ALA A 842 18.23 -22.06 -3.69
CA ALA A 842 19.14 -22.88 -4.53
C ALA A 842 20.02 -22.07 -5.51
N ILE A 843 19.73 -20.77 -5.70
CA ILE A 843 20.43 -19.90 -6.65
C ILE A 843 21.92 -19.77 -6.27
N PRO A 844 22.87 -20.23 -7.10
CA PRO A 844 24.30 -20.05 -6.85
C PRO A 844 24.69 -18.58 -6.97
N HIS A 845 25.46 -18.07 -6.00
CA HIS A 845 25.81 -16.65 -5.96
C HIS A 845 26.63 -16.22 -7.18
N ASN A 846 27.63 -17.00 -7.57
CA ASN A 846 28.51 -16.69 -8.71
C ASN A 846 27.71 -16.52 -10.02
N LYS A 847 26.78 -17.44 -10.30
CA LYS A 847 25.91 -17.36 -11.48
C LYS A 847 24.94 -16.18 -11.40
N LEU A 848 24.42 -15.86 -10.22
CA LEU A 848 23.60 -14.66 -10.03
C LEU A 848 24.39 -13.36 -10.27
N VAL A 849 25.68 -13.32 -9.89
CA VAL A 849 26.56 -12.19 -10.18
C VAL A 849 26.79 -12.01 -11.68
N GLU A 850 27.05 -13.10 -12.41
CA GLU A 850 27.14 -13.13 -13.89
C GLU A 850 25.89 -12.51 -14.54
N VAL A 851 24.70 -12.97 -14.15
CA VAL A 851 23.42 -12.47 -14.70
C VAL A 851 23.20 -10.99 -14.39
N ILE A 852 23.38 -10.56 -13.14
CA ILE A 852 23.14 -9.17 -12.75
C ILE A 852 24.19 -8.22 -13.33
N SER A 853 25.40 -8.71 -13.62
CA SER A 853 26.40 -7.97 -14.41
C SER A 853 25.91 -7.71 -15.84
N ARG A 854 25.42 -8.73 -16.56
CA ARG A 854 24.85 -8.57 -17.91
C ARG A 854 23.65 -7.62 -17.97
N VAL A 855 22.86 -7.54 -16.90
CA VAL A 855 21.68 -6.66 -16.81
C VAL A 855 22.08 -5.21 -16.54
N LEU A 856 22.93 -4.95 -15.54
CA LEU A 856 23.30 -3.57 -15.15
C LEU A 856 24.40 -2.97 -16.03
N LYS A 857 25.28 -3.79 -16.62
CA LYS A 857 26.42 -3.34 -17.45
C LYS A 857 27.30 -2.32 -16.69
N PRO A 858 27.92 -2.73 -15.56
CA PRO A 858 28.72 -1.86 -14.70
C PRO A 858 29.89 -1.18 -15.43
N GLU A 859 30.39 -1.77 -16.50
CA GLU A 859 31.41 -1.23 -17.40
C GLU A 859 30.94 0.03 -18.15
N LYS A 860 29.66 0.13 -18.50
CA LYS A 860 29.08 1.28 -19.22
C LYS A 860 28.86 2.52 -18.34
N ARG A 861 29.01 2.38 -17.02
CA ARG A 861 28.84 3.44 -16.00
C ARG A 861 27.51 4.23 -16.12
N THR A 862 26.47 3.62 -16.69
CA THR A 862 25.14 4.22 -16.94
C THR A 862 24.61 4.92 -15.70
N VAL A 863 24.22 6.19 -15.83
CA VAL A 863 23.68 7.01 -14.73
C VAL A 863 22.15 6.90 -14.70
N TYR A 864 21.60 6.61 -13.52
CA TYR A 864 20.16 6.47 -13.30
C TYR A 864 19.54 7.68 -12.58
N CYS A 865 18.58 8.30 -13.25
CA CYS A 865 17.85 9.47 -12.81
C CYS A 865 16.60 9.03 -12.02
N ILE A 866 16.68 9.00 -10.68
CA ILE A 866 15.58 8.48 -9.84
C ILE A 866 14.71 9.62 -9.30
N ARG A 867 13.61 9.93 -10.02
CA ARG A 867 12.56 10.87 -9.59
C ARG A 867 11.62 10.20 -8.58
N ARG A 868 11.49 10.78 -7.38
CA ARG A 868 10.60 10.29 -6.31
C ARG A 868 9.44 11.26 -6.12
N TYR A 869 8.21 10.77 -6.21
CA TYR A 869 7.01 11.61 -6.23
C TYR A 869 5.85 10.99 -5.45
N ALA A 870 4.98 11.83 -4.93
CA ALA A 870 3.70 11.45 -4.35
C ALA A 870 2.57 11.66 -5.37
N VAL A 871 1.61 10.74 -5.39
CA VAL A 871 0.37 10.83 -6.17
C VAL A 871 -0.81 10.83 -5.21
N ILE A 872 -1.70 11.82 -5.33
CA ILE A 872 -2.90 11.96 -4.51
C ILE A 872 -4.11 11.83 -5.42
N MET A 873 -5.02 10.91 -5.09
CA MET A 873 -6.29 10.72 -5.80
C MET A 873 -7.45 10.75 -4.81
N ILE A 874 -8.59 11.28 -5.23
CA ILE A 874 -9.85 11.12 -4.50
C ILE A 874 -10.44 9.76 -4.86
N THR A 875 -10.64 8.90 -3.85
CA THR A 875 -11.33 7.62 -4.07
C THR A 875 -12.82 7.83 -4.34
N PRO A 876 -13.53 6.89 -5.00
CA PRO A 876 -14.99 6.92 -5.14
C PRO A 876 -15.79 6.89 -3.81
N SER A 877 -15.12 6.98 -2.66
CA SER A 877 -15.72 7.16 -1.33
C SER A 877 -15.60 8.59 -0.79
N GLY A 878 -15.10 9.54 -1.60
CA GLY A 878 -14.79 10.92 -1.20
C GLY A 878 -13.50 11.08 -0.38
N LYS A 879 -12.84 9.97 -0.01
CA LYS A 879 -11.59 10.01 0.75
C LYS A 879 -10.38 10.21 -0.16
N ALA A 880 -9.54 11.20 0.16
CA ALA A 880 -8.23 11.36 -0.46
C ALA A 880 -7.29 10.21 -0.08
N ARG A 881 -6.50 9.72 -1.05
CA ARG A 881 -5.49 8.67 -0.88
C ARG A 881 -4.17 9.14 -1.48
N ARG A 882 -3.12 9.19 -0.66
CA ARG A 882 -1.73 9.36 -1.14
C ARG A 882 -1.08 8.01 -1.45
N LEU A 883 -0.24 8.01 -2.48
CA LEU A 883 0.67 6.93 -2.88
C LEU A 883 2.06 7.54 -3.08
N TYR A 884 3.12 6.78 -2.78
CA TYR A 884 4.49 7.20 -3.07
C TYR A 884 5.03 6.30 -4.20
N ARG A 885 5.54 6.92 -5.27
CA ARG A 885 6.06 6.25 -6.46
C ARG A 885 7.53 6.67 -6.71
N ARG A 886 8.19 5.91 -7.58
CA ARG A 886 9.48 6.25 -8.20
C ARG A 886 9.31 6.17 -9.70
N HIS A 887 9.98 7.04 -10.42
CA HIS A 887 10.32 6.86 -11.82
C HIS A 887 11.84 6.69 -11.91
N VAL A 888 12.31 5.99 -12.94
CA VAL A 888 13.73 5.86 -13.29
C VAL A 888 13.83 6.09 -14.77
N SER A 889 14.82 6.87 -15.17
CA SER A 889 15.29 7.01 -16.54
C SER A 889 16.82 6.96 -16.54
N THR A 890 17.44 6.89 -17.71
CA THR A 890 18.81 7.39 -17.90
C THR A 890 18.79 8.88 -18.24
N PHE A 891 19.90 9.46 -18.69
CA PHE A 891 19.91 10.80 -19.29
C PHE A 891 19.25 10.86 -20.68
N LYS A 892 19.17 9.75 -21.44
CA LYS A 892 18.59 9.74 -22.79
C LYS A 892 17.08 9.93 -22.82
N ASP A 893 16.42 9.49 -21.74
CA ASP A 893 14.98 9.41 -21.56
C ASP A 893 14.50 10.21 -20.31
N PHE A 894 15.37 11.08 -19.78
CA PHE A 894 15.00 11.96 -18.67
C PHE A 894 14.15 13.13 -19.15
N MET A 895 12.91 13.22 -18.65
CA MET A 895 12.04 14.38 -18.82
C MET A 895 12.29 15.41 -17.70
N PRO A 896 12.97 16.55 -17.95
CA PRO A 896 13.15 17.58 -16.93
C PRO A 896 11.84 18.23 -16.52
N ASP A 897 10.99 18.59 -17.49
CA ASP A 897 9.71 19.26 -17.26
C ASP A 897 8.69 18.34 -16.56
N MET A 898 8.07 18.89 -15.52
CA MET A 898 7.02 18.22 -14.76
C MET A 898 5.67 18.18 -15.48
N LYS A 899 5.38 19.08 -16.44
CA LYS A 899 4.17 18.99 -17.27
C LYS A 899 4.28 17.80 -18.23
N GLN A 900 5.34 17.70 -19.03
CA GLN A 900 5.66 16.55 -19.88
C GLN A 900 5.65 15.22 -19.10
N PHE A 901 6.33 15.17 -17.96
CA PHE A 901 6.36 13.97 -17.12
C PHE A 901 4.97 13.54 -16.62
N VAL A 902 4.08 14.49 -16.29
CA VAL A 902 2.71 14.17 -15.86
C VAL A 902 1.79 13.80 -17.03
N SER A 903 2.04 14.31 -18.25
CA SER A 903 1.38 13.81 -19.47
C SER A 903 1.76 12.35 -19.73
N GLN A 904 3.06 12.01 -19.68
CA GLN A 904 3.53 10.64 -19.88
C GLN A 904 2.94 9.68 -18.81
N LEU A 905 2.80 10.13 -17.55
CA LEU A 905 2.12 9.35 -16.50
C LEU A 905 0.60 9.19 -16.73
N GLN A 906 -0.02 10.10 -17.45
CA GLN A 906 -1.45 10.06 -17.81
C GLN A 906 -1.69 9.09 -18.97
N GLU A 907 -0.80 9.08 -19.97
CA GLU A 907 -0.77 8.10 -21.05
C GLU A 907 -0.43 6.70 -20.51
N ASN A 908 0.83 6.47 -20.15
CA ASN A 908 1.37 5.13 -19.86
C ASN A 908 0.71 4.43 -18.66
N ALA A 909 0.29 5.18 -17.64
CA ALA A 909 -0.30 4.60 -16.42
C ALA A 909 -1.81 4.90 -16.25
N SER A 910 -2.47 5.47 -17.28
CA SER A 910 -3.88 5.91 -17.23
C SER A 910 -4.22 6.73 -15.97
N LEU A 911 -3.28 7.57 -15.51
CA LEU A 911 -3.47 8.39 -14.32
C LEU A 911 -4.48 9.50 -14.63
N GLN A 912 -5.54 9.63 -13.83
CA GLN A 912 -6.56 10.66 -14.01
C GLN A 912 -7.03 11.21 -12.66
N ASN A 913 -7.49 12.45 -12.64
CA ASN A 913 -8.02 13.14 -11.44
C ASN A 913 -7.04 13.11 -10.25
N ALA A 914 -5.74 13.28 -10.53
CA ALA A 914 -4.66 13.14 -9.56
C ALA A 914 -3.80 14.40 -9.40
N ILE A 915 -3.35 14.64 -8.16
CA ILE A 915 -2.32 15.64 -7.85
C ILE A 915 -0.98 14.92 -7.69
N VAL A 916 0.02 15.34 -8.48
CA VAL A 916 1.41 14.88 -8.40
C VAL A 916 2.24 15.89 -7.60
N VAL A 917 3.13 15.42 -6.75
CA VAL A 917 4.05 16.28 -5.97
C VAL A 917 5.43 15.63 -5.97
N GLU A 918 6.44 16.28 -6.55
CA GLU A 918 7.83 15.81 -6.48
C GLU A 918 8.34 15.88 -5.03
N GLN A 919 9.23 14.95 -4.67
CA GLN A 919 9.84 14.86 -3.33
C GLN A 919 11.37 14.94 -3.36
N SER A 920 11.98 14.44 -4.43
CA SER A 920 13.43 14.47 -4.68
C SER A 920 13.72 13.95 -6.08
N LEU A 921 14.72 14.53 -6.74
CA LEU A 921 15.38 13.96 -7.92
C LEU A 921 16.83 13.60 -7.54
N THR A 922 17.41 12.54 -8.10
CA THR A 922 18.80 12.11 -7.81
C THR A 922 19.46 11.52 -9.05
N PHE A 923 20.69 11.95 -9.35
CA PHE A 923 21.52 11.54 -10.49
C PHE A 923 22.84 10.85 -10.10
N HIS A 924 23.01 10.43 -8.84
CA HIS A 924 24.28 9.90 -8.32
C HIS A 924 24.41 8.37 -8.34
N GLU A 925 23.38 7.65 -8.83
CA GLU A 925 23.38 6.19 -8.88
C GLU A 925 23.86 5.74 -10.25
N THR A 926 24.98 5.02 -10.32
CA THR A 926 25.53 4.46 -11.56
C THR A 926 25.35 2.95 -11.61
N SER A 927 25.41 2.34 -12.80
CA SER A 927 25.41 0.88 -12.92
C SER A 927 26.51 0.24 -12.09
N SER A 928 27.70 0.85 -12.06
CA SER A 928 28.84 0.41 -11.25
C SER A 928 28.59 0.56 -9.74
N SER A 929 28.00 1.67 -9.26
CA SER A 929 27.72 1.84 -7.82
C SER A 929 26.62 0.90 -7.33
N LEU A 930 25.57 0.70 -8.14
CA LEU A 930 24.47 -0.22 -7.85
C LEU A 930 24.91 -1.68 -7.92
N PHE A 931 25.77 -2.06 -8.86
CA PHE A 931 26.37 -3.39 -8.93
C PHE A 931 27.30 -3.66 -7.74
N ASN A 932 28.14 -2.69 -7.34
CA ASN A 932 28.96 -2.81 -6.14
C ASN A 932 28.12 -2.95 -4.85
N PHE A 933 26.99 -2.24 -4.75
CA PHE A 933 26.04 -2.44 -3.64
C PHE A 933 25.35 -3.83 -3.71
N PHE A 934 25.05 -4.33 -4.90
CA PHE A 934 24.53 -5.69 -5.09
C PHE A 934 25.54 -6.77 -4.62
N LEU A 935 26.82 -6.65 -5.01
CA LEU A 935 27.90 -7.53 -4.55
C LEU A 935 28.02 -7.49 -3.01
N GLN A 936 28.02 -6.29 -2.41
CA GLN A 936 28.02 -6.15 -0.95
C GLN A 936 26.83 -6.84 -0.29
N MET A 937 25.62 -6.70 -0.85
CA MET A 937 24.40 -7.32 -0.32
C MET A 937 24.42 -8.86 -0.42
N ILE A 938 24.86 -9.43 -1.55
CA ILE A 938 24.78 -10.88 -1.78
C ILE A 938 25.83 -11.63 -0.94
N HIS A 939 27.09 -11.19 -0.97
CA HIS A 939 28.18 -11.82 -0.22
C HIS A 939 28.08 -11.58 1.31
N ASN A 940 27.44 -10.49 1.75
CA ASN A 940 27.23 -10.19 3.18
C ASN A 940 25.76 -10.38 3.60
N SER A 941 25.10 -11.42 3.09
CA SER A 941 23.75 -11.84 3.51
C SER A 941 23.76 -12.44 4.92
N ILE A 942 23.90 -11.58 5.94
CA ILE A 942 24.09 -11.99 7.34
C ILE A 942 22.76 -12.34 8.02
N LEU A 943 22.66 -13.57 8.55
CA LEU A 943 21.59 -14.03 9.44
C LEU A 943 22.07 -14.07 10.89
N LYS A 944 21.31 -13.45 11.80
CA LYS A 944 21.46 -13.65 13.25
C LYS A 944 20.54 -14.77 13.73
N ILE A 945 21.14 -15.86 14.23
CA ILE A 945 20.43 -17.02 14.78
C ILE A 945 20.87 -17.20 16.23
N ARG A 946 19.91 -17.08 17.17
CA ARG A 946 20.19 -16.91 18.61
C ARG A 946 21.18 -15.75 18.84
N ASN A 947 22.36 -16.03 19.40
CA ASN A 947 23.41 -15.03 19.66
C ASN A 947 24.53 -14.99 18.59
N ARG A 948 24.72 -16.07 17.82
CA ARG A 948 25.75 -16.17 16.77
C ARG A 948 25.26 -15.57 15.42
N TYR A 949 26.21 -15.24 14.55
CA TYR A 949 25.97 -14.71 13.19
C TYR A 949 26.49 -15.68 12.13
N TYR A 950 25.81 -15.70 10.98
CA TYR A 950 26.08 -16.62 9.88
C TYR A 950 25.93 -15.89 8.55
N VAL A 951 26.74 -16.23 7.54
CA VAL A 951 26.55 -15.80 6.15
C VAL A 951 25.77 -16.87 5.40
N GLN A 952 24.81 -16.44 4.58
CA GLN A 952 24.17 -17.26 3.56
C GLN A 952 25.07 -17.33 2.32
N CYS A 953 25.63 -18.51 2.01
CA CYS A 953 26.51 -18.71 0.86
C CYS A 953 25.78 -19.21 -0.41
N CYS A 954 24.54 -19.69 -0.29
CA CYS A 954 23.72 -20.12 -1.42
C CYS A 954 22.28 -19.55 -1.32
N GLY A 955 21.68 -19.20 -2.45
CA GLY A 955 20.33 -18.64 -2.52
C GLY A 955 20.21 -17.19 -2.05
N ILE A 956 19.00 -16.65 -2.14
CA ILE A 956 18.67 -15.24 -1.86
C ILE A 956 17.64 -15.10 -0.73
N PRO A 957 17.75 -14.08 0.15
CA PRO A 957 16.96 -14.00 1.38
C PRO A 957 15.47 -13.79 1.10
N GLN A 958 14.64 -14.78 1.43
CA GLN A 958 13.19 -14.72 1.26
C GLN A 958 12.57 -13.65 2.16
N GLY A 959 12.12 -12.54 1.57
CA GLY A 959 11.50 -11.41 2.29
C GLY A 959 12.08 -10.04 1.92
N SER A 960 13.26 -9.98 1.27
CA SER A 960 13.75 -8.75 0.65
C SER A 960 12.84 -8.32 -0.52
N ILE A 961 12.86 -7.03 -0.87
CA ILE A 961 12.12 -6.49 -2.01
C ILE A 961 12.71 -6.95 -3.35
N LEU A 962 14.01 -7.26 -3.38
CA LEU A 962 14.73 -7.70 -4.58
C LEU A 962 14.47 -9.15 -4.96
N SER A 963 14.18 -10.04 -3.99
CA SER A 963 14.32 -11.49 -4.20
C SER A 963 13.46 -12.02 -5.35
N THR A 964 12.23 -11.53 -5.49
CA THR A 964 11.33 -11.88 -6.60
C THR A 964 11.92 -11.50 -7.96
N LEU A 965 12.48 -10.28 -8.07
CA LEU A 965 13.03 -9.76 -9.33
C LEU A 965 14.36 -10.44 -9.68
N LEU A 966 15.24 -10.65 -8.71
CA LEU A 966 16.49 -11.41 -8.90
C LEU A 966 16.19 -12.84 -9.36
N CYS A 967 15.18 -13.50 -8.78
CA CYS A 967 14.73 -14.84 -9.19
C CYS A 967 14.14 -14.85 -10.62
N SER A 968 13.40 -13.80 -11.01
CA SER A 968 12.86 -13.66 -12.37
C SER A 968 13.96 -13.48 -13.42
N LEU A 969 14.94 -12.60 -13.16
CA LEU A 969 16.09 -12.34 -14.03
C LEU A 969 17.00 -13.58 -14.16
N PHE A 970 17.31 -14.22 -13.04
CA PHE A 970 18.18 -15.39 -12.96
C PHE A 970 17.69 -16.56 -13.81
N TYR A 971 16.41 -16.95 -13.65
CA TYR A 971 15.83 -18.00 -14.49
C TYR A 971 15.39 -17.49 -15.87
N GLY A 972 15.40 -16.18 -16.13
CA GLY A 972 15.24 -15.61 -17.47
C GLY A 972 16.48 -15.82 -18.34
N ASP A 973 17.67 -15.53 -17.80
CA ASP A 973 18.97 -15.85 -18.44
C ASP A 973 19.15 -17.36 -18.66
N MET A 974 18.62 -18.21 -17.75
CA MET A 974 18.52 -19.67 -17.97
C MET A 974 17.59 -20.04 -19.13
N GLU A 975 16.34 -19.54 -19.13
CA GLU A 975 15.36 -19.82 -20.19
C GLU A 975 15.89 -19.46 -21.58
N ASN A 976 16.54 -18.31 -21.72
CA ASN A 976 17.03 -17.83 -23.00
C ASN A 976 18.17 -18.68 -23.58
N LYS A 977 18.88 -19.45 -22.74
CA LYS A 977 19.98 -20.35 -23.14
C LYS A 977 19.49 -21.78 -23.38
N PHE A 978 18.73 -22.34 -22.45
CA PHE A 978 18.39 -23.77 -22.43
C PHE A 978 16.97 -24.09 -22.93
N LEU A 979 16.10 -23.08 -23.03
CA LEU A 979 14.68 -23.23 -23.36
C LEU A 979 14.29 -22.33 -24.56
N SER A 980 15.27 -21.98 -25.39
CA SER A 980 15.11 -21.37 -26.71
C SER A 980 14.32 -22.31 -27.65
N GLY A 981 13.58 -21.74 -28.61
CA GLY A 981 12.73 -22.51 -29.55
C GLY A 981 11.46 -23.14 -28.94
N ILE A 982 11.46 -23.54 -27.66
CA ILE A 982 10.34 -24.25 -27.00
C ILE A 982 9.02 -23.45 -27.02
N LYS A 983 9.11 -22.11 -27.09
CA LYS A 983 7.97 -21.20 -27.15
C LYS A 983 7.29 -21.12 -28.53
N GLN A 984 7.91 -21.67 -29.58
CA GLN A 984 7.37 -21.65 -30.94
C GLN A 984 6.07 -22.47 -31.01
N ASP A 985 5.01 -21.82 -31.46
CA ASP A 985 3.63 -22.31 -31.58
C ASP A 985 2.94 -22.68 -30.26
N GLY A 986 3.57 -22.32 -29.13
CA GLY A 986 3.06 -22.58 -27.79
C GLY A 986 3.08 -21.34 -26.91
N VAL A 987 2.84 -21.55 -25.62
CA VAL A 987 3.04 -20.53 -24.59
C VAL A 987 3.77 -21.13 -23.39
N LEU A 988 4.88 -20.49 -23.01
CA LEU A 988 5.58 -20.74 -21.75
C LEU A 988 5.30 -19.58 -20.80
N ILE A 989 4.87 -19.87 -19.57
CA ILE A 989 4.62 -18.88 -18.52
C ILE A 989 5.25 -19.38 -17.21
N ARG A 990 5.99 -18.51 -16.51
CA ARG A 990 6.56 -18.82 -15.19
C ARG A 990 6.17 -17.79 -14.14
N LEU A 991 5.57 -18.24 -13.03
CA LEU A 991 5.36 -17.43 -11.84
C LEU A 991 6.35 -17.87 -10.75
N ILE A 992 7.58 -17.36 -10.84
CA ILE A 992 8.68 -17.64 -9.90
C ILE A 992 9.09 -19.12 -9.87
N ASP A 993 8.48 -19.92 -8.98
CA ASP A 993 8.70 -21.35 -8.81
C ASP A 993 7.73 -22.23 -9.64
N ASP A 994 6.57 -21.70 -10.05
CA ASP A 994 5.58 -22.41 -10.89
C ASP A 994 5.84 -22.18 -12.40
N PHE A 995 6.23 -23.21 -13.16
CA PHE A 995 6.25 -23.23 -14.63
C PHE A 995 4.96 -23.80 -15.22
N LEU A 996 4.56 -23.30 -16.40
CA LEU A 996 3.55 -23.86 -17.29
C LEU A 996 4.02 -23.72 -18.75
N LEU A 997 4.15 -24.84 -19.45
CA LEU A 997 4.25 -24.91 -20.91
C LEU A 997 2.95 -25.49 -21.47
N LEU A 998 2.44 -24.89 -22.55
CA LEU A 998 1.42 -25.47 -23.42
C LEU A 998 1.92 -25.38 -24.87
N THR A 999 1.95 -26.48 -25.61
CA THR A 999 2.47 -26.54 -27.00
C THR A 999 1.78 -27.65 -27.80
N PRO A 1000 1.52 -27.48 -29.10
CA PRO A 1000 0.95 -28.56 -29.93
C PRO A 1000 1.99 -29.62 -30.30
N HIS A 1001 3.26 -29.37 -30.01
CA HIS A 1001 4.38 -30.23 -30.39
C HIS A 1001 4.80 -31.14 -29.23
N LEU A 1002 4.42 -32.42 -29.27
CA LEU A 1002 4.77 -33.42 -28.24
C LEU A 1002 6.28 -33.47 -27.96
N MET A 1003 7.12 -33.36 -28.99
CA MET A 1003 8.56 -33.34 -28.84
C MET A 1003 9.09 -32.09 -28.12
N LYS A 1004 8.49 -30.91 -28.34
CA LYS A 1004 8.85 -29.69 -27.56
C LYS A 1004 8.49 -29.87 -26.08
N ALA A 1005 7.34 -30.49 -25.79
CA ALA A 1005 6.91 -30.79 -24.42
C ALA A 1005 7.83 -31.84 -23.72
N ARG A 1006 8.20 -32.92 -24.43
CA ARG A 1006 9.12 -33.96 -23.92
C ARG A 1006 10.53 -33.42 -23.72
N THR A 1007 11.07 -32.63 -24.66
CA THR A 1007 12.37 -31.96 -24.50
C THR A 1007 12.38 -30.98 -23.33
N PHE A 1008 11.35 -30.11 -23.19
CA PHE A 1008 11.20 -29.22 -22.04
C PHE A 1008 11.25 -29.98 -20.71
N LEU A 1009 10.49 -31.08 -20.60
CA LEU A 1009 10.45 -31.89 -19.39
C LEU A 1009 11.78 -32.61 -19.13
N ARG A 1010 12.42 -33.19 -20.16
CA ARG A 1010 13.74 -33.82 -20.03
C ARG A 1010 14.79 -32.81 -19.52
N THR A 1011 14.91 -31.64 -20.15
CA THR A 1011 15.84 -30.57 -19.72
C THR A 1011 15.61 -30.13 -18.27
N LEU A 1012 14.34 -30.01 -17.84
CA LEU A 1012 14.01 -29.69 -16.44
C LEU A 1012 14.28 -30.85 -15.46
N THR A 1013 14.25 -32.10 -15.93
CA THR A 1013 14.38 -33.31 -15.09
C THR A 1013 15.84 -33.73 -14.90
N SER A 1014 16.66 -33.65 -15.96
CA SER A 1014 18.13 -33.76 -15.86
C SER A 1014 18.73 -32.66 -14.98
N GLY A 1015 18.02 -31.53 -14.85
CA GLY A 1015 18.46 -30.37 -14.10
C GLY A 1015 19.52 -29.56 -14.86
N ILE A 1016 19.86 -28.39 -14.31
CA ILE A 1016 20.89 -27.51 -14.86
C ILE A 1016 21.78 -27.07 -13.69
N PRO A 1017 22.93 -27.76 -13.45
CA PRO A 1017 23.74 -27.58 -12.25
C PRO A 1017 24.22 -26.14 -12.03
N GLU A 1018 24.62 -25.43 -13.09
CA GLU A 1018 25.10 -24.04 -12.96
C GLU A 1018 24.02 -23.04 -12.52
N TYR A 1019 22.73 -23.35 -12.69
CA TYR A 1019 21.62 -22.57 -12.13
C TYR A 1019 21.06 -23.14 -10.82
N GLY A 1020 21.65 -24.23 -10.29
CA GLY A 1020 21.11 -24.97 -9.14
C GLY A 1020 19.69 -25.50 -9.39
N LEU A 1021 19.35 -25.79 -10.66
CA LEU A 1021 17.98 -26.08 -11.07
C LEU A 1021 17.61 -27.54 -10.76
N LEU A 1022 16.57 -27.71 -9.93
CA LEU A 1022 15.92 -28.98 -9.64
C LEU A 1022 14.40 -28.79 -9.66
N ILE A 1023 13.66 -29.71 -10.28
CA ILE A 1023 12.19 -29.75 -10.18
C ILE A 1023 11.71 -30.52 -8.95
N ASN A 1024 10.39 -30.57 -8.76
CA ASN A 1024 9.70 -31.34 -7.74
C ASN A 1024 8.78 -32.37 -8.40
N PRO A 1025 9.25 -33.62 -8.61
CA PRO A 1025 8.49 -34.66 -9.34
C PRO A 1025 7.04 -34.81 -8.86
N ASN A 1026 6.84 -34.87 -7.53
CA ASN A 1026 5.54 -35.03 -6.86
C ASN A 1026 4.55 -33.87 -7.10
N LYS A 1027 4.96 -32.81 -7.81
CA LYS A 1027 4.13 -31.68 -8.24
C LYS A 1027 4.13 -31.46 -9.75
N THR A 1028 5.00 -32.14 -10.49
CA THR A 1028 5.03 -32.10 -11.95
C THR A 1028 3.77 -32.78 -12.49
N VAL A 1029 3.12 -32.17 -13.47
CA VAL A 1029 1.87 -32.65 -14.06
C VAL A 1029 1.97 -32.59 -15.59
N VAL A 1030 1.58 -33.67 -16.25
CA VAL A 1030 1.57 -33.83 -17.72
C VAL A 1030 0.27 -34.49 -18.18
N ASN A 1031 -0.13 -34.23 -19.43
CA ASN A 1031 -1.27 -34.90 -20.08
C ASN A 1031 -0.84 -35.90 -21.18
N PHE A 1032 0.39 -36.41 -21.13
CA PHE A 1032 0.92 -37.36 -22.11
C PHE A 1032 1.86 -38.39 -21.44
N PRO A 1033 2.06 -39.58 -22.04
CA PRO A 1033 3.00 -40.60 -21.55
C PRO A 1033 4.44 -40.10 -21.47
N VAL A 1034 5.12 -40.45 -20.39
CA VAL A 1034 6.46 -39.96 -20.02
C VAL A 1034 7.38 -41.06 -19.48
N ASP A 1035 7.05 -42.31 -19.76
CA ASP A 1035 7.61 -43.49 -19.11
C ASP A 1035 9.09 -43.72 -19.46
N ASP A 1036 9.55 -43.10 -20.57
CA ASP A 1036 10.95 -43.02 -21.02
C ASP A 1036 11.79 -41.92 -20.35
N ILE A 1037 11.21 -41.08 -19.48
CA ILE A 1037 11.92 -39.96 -18.85
C ILE A 1037 12.41 -40.37 -17.46
N PRO A 1038 13.72 -40.33 -17.16
CA PRO A 1038 14.25 -40.74 -15.85
C PRO A 1038 13.55 -40.04 -14.67
N GLY A 1039 13.00 -40.83 -13.73
CA GLY A 1039 12.27 -40.32 -12.56
C GLY A 1039 10.79 -39.97 -12.79
N CYS A 1040 10.23 -40.27 -13.97
CA CYS A 1040 8.83 -40.02 -14.33
C CYS A 1040 7.79 -40.68 -13.42
N SER A 1041 8.13 -41.79 -12.74
CA SER A 1041 7.22 -42.55 -11.86
C SER A 1041 6.63 -41.74 -10.70
N LYS A 1042 7.19 -40.55 -10.42
CA LYS A 1042 6.71 -39.61 -9.40
C LYS A 1042 5.92 -38.42 -10.00
N PHE A 1043 5.86 -38.28 -11.32
CA PHE A 1043 5.07 -37.25 -12.01
C PHE A 1043 3.60 -37.64 -12.01
N LYS A 1044 2.70 -36.65 -11.92
CA LYS A 1044 1.27 -36.90 -12.05
C LYS A 1044 0.84 -36.88 -13.52
N GLN A 1045 0.88 -38.05 -14.15
CA GLN A 1045 0.29 -38.26 -15.48
C GLN A 1045 -1.24 -38.11 -15.41
N LEU A 1046 -1.82 -37.39 -16.37
CA LEU A 1046 -3.23 -36.99 -16.41
C LEU A 1046 -3.74 -36.80 -17.87
N PRO A 1047 -3.72 -37.84 -18.72
CA PRO A 1047 -4.05 -37.73 -20.15
C PRO A 1047 -5.44 -37.12 -20.40
N ASP A 1048 -6.48 -37.64 -19.74
CA ASP A 1048 -7.86 -37.19 -19.94
C ASP A 1048 -8.21 -35.88 -19.21
N CYS A 1049 -7.26 -35.28 -18.47
CA CYS A 1049 -7.57 -34.18 -17.57
C CYS A 1049 -7.66 -32.83 -18.30
N ARG A 1050 -8.88 -32.53 -18.75
CA ARG A 1050 -9.25 -31.28 -19.43
C ARG A 1050 -8.90 -29.99 -18.66
N LEU A 1051 -8.83 -30.00 -17.32
CA LEU A 1051 -8.64 -28.80 -16.49
C LEU A 1051 -7.34 -28.84 -15.66
N ILE A 1052 -6.32 -28.08 -16.07
CA ILE A 1052 -5.01 -28.04 -15.41
C ILE A 1052 -4.95 -26.93 -14.34
N PRO A 1053 -4.66 -27.26 -13.05
CA PRO A 1053 -4.59 -26.26 -11.98
C PRO A 1053 -3.20 -25.60 -11.88
N TRP A 1054 -3.13 -24.29 -12.17
CA TRP A 1054 -1.88 -23.52 -12.14
C TRP A 1054 -2.07 -22.15 -11.46
N CYS A 1055 -1.21 -21.80 -10.49
CA CYS A 1055 -1.14 -20.47 -9.84
C CYS A 1055 -2.45 -19.86 -9.26
N GLY A 1056 -3.48 -20.68 -9.02
CA GLY A 1056 -4.82 -20.21 -8.63
C GLY A 1056 -5.72 -19.85 -9.83
N LEU A 1057 -5.55 -20.58 -10.94
CA LEU A 1057 -6.38 -20.71 -12.13
C LEU A 1057 -6.63 -22.20 -12.38
N LEU A 1058 -7.71 -22.53 -13.08
CA LEU A 1058 -7.88 -23.79 -13.79
C LEU A 1058 -7.94 -23.43 -15.28
N LEU A 1059 -7.12 -24.08 -16.10
CA LEU A 1059 -7.01 -23.82 -17.54
C LEU A 1059 -7.60 -25.01 -18.30
N ASP A 1060 -8.54 -24.74 -19.19
CA ASP A 1060 -9.09 -25.75 -20.09
C ASP A 1060 -8.14 -25.97 -21.25
N ILE A 1061 -7.48 -27.13 -21.32
CA ILE A 1061 -6.49 -27.40 -22.39
C ILE A 1061 -7.13 -27.78 -23.73
N LYS A 1062 -8.47 -27.91 -23.80
CA LYS A 1062 -9.21 -28.15 -25.04
C LYS A 1062 -9.90 -26.89 -25.58
N THR A 1063 -10.41 -26.01 -24.72
CA THR A 1063 -11.06 -24.75 -25.16
C THR A 1063 -10.25 -23.48 -24.87
N LEU A 1064 -9.08 -23.60 -24.22
CA LEU A 1064 -8.21 -22.50 -23.77
C LEU A 1064 -8.86 -21.53 -22.76
N GLU A 1065 -10.06 -21.85 -22.29
CA GLU A 1065 -10.86 -21.08 -21.35
C GLU A 1065 -10.28 -21.10 -19.93
N VAL A 1066 -10.54 -20.02 -19.18
CA VAL A 1066 -9.88 -19.77 -17.89
C VAL A 1066 -10.91 -19.66 -16.75
N TYR A 1067 -10.85 -20.62 -15.83
CA TYR A 1067 -11.69 -20.64 -14.64
C TYR A 1067 -10.88 -20.24 -13.40
N CYS A 1068 -11.54 -19.66 -12.40
CA CYS A 1068 -10.87 -19.41 -11.13
C CYS A 1068 -10.82 -20.67 -10.27
N ASP A 1069 -9.63 -21.05 -9.80
CA ASP A 1069 -9.47 -22.08 -8.76
C ASP A 1069 -9.99 -21.58 -7.40
N TYR A 1070 -10.76 -22.44 -6.72
CA TYR A 1070 -11.29 -22.24 -5.36
C TYR A 1070 -10.80 -23.32 -4.37
N SER A 1071 -10.02 -24.32 -4.79
CA SER A 1071 -9.48 -25.40 -3.93
C SER A 1071 -8.76 -24.88 -2.68
N SER A 1072 -8.12 -23.70 -2.79
CA SER A 1072 -7.54 -22.97 -1.66
C SER A 1072 -8.54 -22.55 -0.56
N TYR A 1073 -9.83 -22.86 -0.66
CA TYR A 1073 -10.87 -22.67 0.35
C TYR A 1073 -11.41 -23.99 0.96
N THR A 1074 -11.06 -25.15 0.39
CA THR A 1074 -11.33 -26.47 0.96
C THR A 1074 -10.83 -26.53 2.41
N CYS A 1075 -11.67 -27.07 3.31
CA CYS A 1075 -11.42 -27.20 4.75
C CYS A 1075 -10.92 -25.91 5.43
N THR A 1076 -11.29 -24.74 4.90
CA THR A 1076 -10.84 -23.42 5.40
C THR A 1076 -12.03 -22.53 5.73
N SER A 1077 -12.19 -22.17 7.01
CA SER A 1077 -13.22 -21.23 7.46
C SER A 1077 -13.21 -19.94 6.65
N ILE A 1078 -14.33 -19.55 6.00
CA ILE A 1078 -14.41 -18.33 5.20
C ILE A 1078 -14.23 -17.08 6.07
N ARG A 1079 -14.60 -17.12 7.36
CA ARG A 1079 -14.26 -16.09 8.36
C ARG A 1079 -12.76 -15.81 8.45
N SER A 1080 -11.89 -16.79 8.16
CA SER A 1080 -10.43 -16.58 8.07
C SER A 1080 -10.00 -15.84 6.80
N SER A 1081 -10.81 -15.80 5.75
CA SER A 1081 -10.45 -15.19 4.45
C SER A 1081 -10.53 -13.66 4.45
N LEU A 1082 -11.30 -13.07 5.36
CA LEU A 1082 -11.54 -11.62 5.42
C LEU A 1082 -11.22 -11.02 6.78
N SER A 1083 -10.35 -10.01 6.79
CA SER A 1083 -10.26 -9.03 7.87
C SER A 1083 -11.26 -7.89 7.67
N PHE A 1084 -12.12 -7.69 8.66
CA PHE A 1084 -13.17 -6.67 8.71
C PHE A 1084 -13.11 -5.91 10.06
N ASN A 1085 -13.53 -4.65 10.08
CA ASN A 1085 -13.43 -3.76 11.23
C ASN A 1085 -14.82 -3.45 11.82
N SER A 1086 -15.23 -4.26 12.81
CA SER A 1086 -16.57 -4.35 13.42
C SER A 1086 -16.91 -3.20 14.38
N ASN A 1087 -16.55 -1.96 14.04
CA ASN A 1087 -16.69 -0.80 14.91
C ASN A 1087 -18.05 -0.09 14.71
N ILE A 1088 -18.21 1.12 15.23
CA ILE A 1088 -19.43 1.97 15.11
C ILE A 1088 -19.96 2.01 13.66
N THR A 1089 -19.06 2.11 12.68
CA THR A 1089 -19.35 2.16 11.24
C THR A 1089 -19.39 0.78 10.56
N ALA A 1090 -19.69 -0.30 11.30
CA ALA A 1090 -19.64 -1.70 10.84
C ALA A 1090 -20.26 -1.92 9.45
N GLY A 1091 -21.51 -1.49 9.21
CA GLY A 1091 -22.16 -1.64 7.90
C GLY A 1091 -21.42 -0.94 6.76
N LYS A 1092 -20.96 0.30 6.98
CA LYS A 1092 -20.17 1.08 6.00
C LYS A 1092 -18.84 0.39 5.69
N ASN A 1093 -18.15 -0.12 6.72
CA ASN A 1093 -16.91 -0.88 6.58
C ASN A 1093 -17.13 -2.23 5.86
N MET A 1094 -18.25 -2.91 6.11
CA MET A 1094 -18.61 -4.17 5.46
C MET A 1094 -18.84 -3.94 3.97
N LYS A 1095 -19.68 -2.97 3.61
CA LYS A 1095 -19.93 -2.58 2.22
C LYS A 1095 -18.63 -2.29 1.48
N TYR A 1096 -17.76 -1.42 2.00
CA TYR A 1096 -16.48 -1.12 1.34
C TYR A 1096 -15.58 -2.36 1.22
N LYS A 1097 -15.49 -3.21 2.27
CA LYS A 1097 -14.66 -4.42 2.22
C LYS A 1097 -15.17 -5.42 1.19
N LEU A 1098 -16.48 -5.66 1.14
CA LEU A 1098 -17.12 -6.57 0.19
C LEU A 1098 -16.95 -6.04 -1.24
N SER A 1099 -17.28 -4.78 -1.54
CA SER A 1099 -17.10 -4.21 -2.88
C SER A 1099 -15.63 -4.19 -3.31
N ALA A 1100 -14.68 -3.94 -2.40
CA ALA A 1100 -13.26 -3.96 -2.74
C ALA A 1100 -12.74 -5.36 -3.06
N VAL A 1101 -13.18 -6.39 -2.34
CA VAL A 1101 -12.75 -7.78 -2.61
C VAL A 1101 -13.49 -8.40 -3.80
N LEU A 1102 -14.72 -7.97 -4.11
CA LEU A 1102 -15.41 -8.29 -5.37
C LEU A 1102 -14.60 -7.78 -6.57
N LYS A 1103 -14.21 -6.50 -6.57
CA LYS A 1103 -13.39 -5.87 -7.63
C LYS A 1103 -11.97 -6.46 -7.75
N LEU A 1104 -11.52 -7.27 -6.80
CA LEU A 1104 -10.26 -8.03 -6.87
C LEU A 1104 -10.45 -9.46 -7.41
N LYS A 1105 -11.70 -9.88 -7.63
CA LYS A 1105 -12.10 -11.19 -8.18
C LYS A 1105 -12.66 -11.06 -9.60
N CYS A 1106 -13.41 -9.99 -9.88
CA CYS A 1106 -13.77 -9.59 -11.24
C CYS A 1106 -12.51 -9.14 -11.99
N HIS A 1107 -12.00 -9.96 -12.89
CA HIS A 1107 -10.70 -9.80 -13.56
C HIS A 1107 -10.80 -10.30 -15.00
N SER A 1108 -10.10 -9.67 -15.95
CA SER A 1108 -10.25 -9.92 -17.40
C SER A 1108 -10.12 -11.39 -17.79
N LEU A 1109 -9.11 -12.12 -17.27
CA LEU A 1109 -8.99 -13.60 -17.38
C LEU A 1109 -10.30 -14.39 -17.26
N PHE A 1110 -11.27 -13.94 -16.44
CA PHE A 1110 -12.50 -14.67 -16.13
C PHE A 1110 -13.76 -14.07 -16.76
N LEU A 1111 -13.65 -12.89 -17.38
CA LEU A 1111 -14.76 -12.00 -17.73
C LEU A 1111 -14.64 -11.37 -19.14
N ASP A 1112 -13.47 -11.47 -19.78
CA ASP A 1112 -13.27 -11.09 -21.17
C ASP A 1112 -13.83 -12.18 -22.08
N LEU A 1113 -14.75 -11.79 -22.96
CA LEU A 1113 -15.44 -12.64 -23.92
C LEU A 1113 -14.57 -12.98 -25.15
N GLN A 1114 -13.46 -12.26 -25.39
CA GLN A 1114 -12.51 -12.58 -26.46
C GLN A 1114 -11.66 -13.83 -26.15
N ILE A 1115 -11.65 -14.29 -24.89
CA ILE A 1115 -10.86 -15.46 -24.42
C ILE A 1115 -11.65 -16.45 -23.57
N ASN A 1116 -12.97 -16.27 -23.44
CA ASN A 1116 -13.88 -17.19 -22.75
C ASN A 1116 -15.26 -17.16 -23.39
N SER A 1117 -15.93 -18.31 -23.53
CA SER A 1117 -17.33 -18.32 -23.97
C SER A 1117 -18.24 -17.61 -22.95
N LEU A 1118 -19.41 -17.14 -23.42
CA LEU A 1118 -20.46 -16.57 -22.55
C LEU A 1118 -20.82 -17.54 -21.40
N ARG A 1119 -20.89 -18.85 -21.69
CA ARG A 1119 -21.14 -19.91 -20.70
C ARG A 1119 -20.08 -19.89 -19.59
N THR A 1120 -18.80 -19.82 -19.95
CA THR A 1120 -17.69 -19.77 -18.99
C THR A 1120 -17.65 -18.47 -18.20
N VAL A 1121 -17.90 -17.32 -18.84
CA VAL A 1121 -18.03 -16.03 -18.15
C VAL A 1121 -19.18 -16.08 -17.12
N LEU A 1122 -20.33 -16.67 -17.46
CA LEU A 1122 -21.45 -16.87 -16.54
C LEU A 1122 -21.09 -17.79 -15.35
N ILE A 1123 -20.40 -18.92 -15.60
CA ILE A 1123 -19.91 -19.83 -14.53
C ILE A 1123 -18.93 -19.09 -13.59
N ASN A 1124 -17.99 -18.33 -14.16
CA ASN A 1124 -17.04 -17.53 -13.39
C ASN A 1124 -17.75 -16.46 -12.55
N ILE A 1125 -18.71 -15.72 -13.12
CA ILE A 1125 -19.55 -14.73 -12.41
C ILE A 1125 -20.32 -15.40 -11.27
N TYR A 1126 -20.96 -16.55 -11.51
CA TYR A 1126 -21.71 -17.29 -10.51
C TYR A 1126 -20.81 -17.71 -9.32
N LYS A 1127 -19.65 -18.31 -9.58
CA LYS A 1127 -18.68 -18.68 -8.53
C LYS A 1127 -18.13 -17.45 -7.79
N ILE A 1128 -17.95 -16.31 -8.46
CA ILE A 1128 -17.57 -15.05 -7.82
C ILE A 1128 -18.67 -14.56 -6.87
N PHE A 1129 -19.94 -14.57 -7.27
CA PHE A 1129 -21.06 -14.21 -6.41
C PHE A 1129 -21.27 -15.21 -5.27
N LEU A 1130 -21.10 -16.52 -5.50
CA LEU A 1130 -21.23 -17.54 -4.46
C LEU A 1130 -20.16 -17.34 -3.37
N LEU A 1131 -18.89 -17.13 -3.75
CA LEU A 1131 -17.84 -16.77 -2.78
C LEU A 1131 -18.17 -15.46 -2.04
N GLN A 1132 -18.81 -14.52 -2.71
CA GLN A 1132 -19.23 -13.26 -2.11
C GLN A 1132 -20.39 -13.43 -1.11
N ALA A 1133 -21.29 -14.39 -1.32
CA ALA A 1133 -22.36 -14.74 -0.38
C ALA A 1133 -21.80 -15.40 0.90
N TYR A 1134 -20.86 -16.35 0.77
CA TYR A 1134 -20.11 -16.90 1.91
C TYR A 1134 -19.38 -15.80 2.70
N ARG A 1135 -18.76 -14.85 2.01
CA ARG A 1135 -18.09 -13.68 2.62
C ARG A 1135 -19.04 -12.70 3.29
N PHE A 1136 -20.21 -12.47 2.71
CA PHE A 1136 -21.27 -11.66 3.30
C PHE A 1136 -21.74 -12.29 4.61
N HIS A 1137 -22.02 -13.60 4.62
CA HIS A 1137 -22.36 -14.36 5.82
C HIS A 1137 -21.28 -14.23 6.90
N ALA A 1138 -20.01 -14.42 6.54
CA ALA A 1138 -18.88 -14.26 7.45
C ALA A 1138 -18.74 -12.86 8.05
N CYS A 1139 -19.15 -11.81 7.33
CA CYS A 1139 -19.22 -10.44 7.84
C CYS A 1139 -20.43 -10.23 8.77
N VAL A 1140 -21.61 -10.79 8.44
CA VAL A 1140 -22.82 -10.73 9.28
C VAL A 1140 -22.55 -11.37 10.65
N LEU A 1141 -21.90 -12.54 10.69
CA LEU A 1141 -21.48 -13.20 11.94
C LEU A 1141 -20.33 -12.49 12.70
N GLN A 1142 -19.94 -11.27 12.28
CA GLN A 1142 -18.91 -10.45 12.91
C GLN A 1142 -19.41 -9.06 13.34
N PHE A 1143 -20.70 -8.74 13.19
CA PHE A 1143 -21.23 -7.46 13.68
C PHE A 1143 -21.17 -7.34 15.21
N PRO A 1144 -20.90 -6.13 15.73
CA PRO A 1144 -20.92 -5.86 17.16
C PRO A 1144 -22.35 -5.70 17.68
N PHE A 1145 -22.49 -5.50 18.99
CA PHE A 1145 -23.67 -4.90 19.63
C PHE A 1145 -25.04 -5.58 19.38
N ASN A 1146 -25.05 -6.84 18.92
CA ASN A 1146 -26.25 -7.58 18.51
C ASN A 1146 -27.08 -6.87 17.42
N GLN A 1147 -26.37 -6.35 16.40
CA GLN A 1147 -26.94 -5.83 15.15
C GLN A 1147 -27.32 -7.02 14.24
N GLN A 1148 -28.57 -7.47 14.32
CA GLN A 1148 -29.12 -8.62 13.58
C GLN A 1148 -29.72 -8.18 12.25
N VAL A 1149 -29.70 -9.06 11.24
CA VAL A 1149 -30.21 -8.82 9.88
C VAL A 1149 -31.66 -8.30 9.89
N ARG A 1150 -32.54 -8.95 10.64
CA ARG A 1150 -33.96 -8.58 10.80
C ARG A 1150 -34.22 -7.15 11.33
N LYS A 1151 -33.21 -6.48 11.90
CA LYS A 1151 -33.35 -5.08 12.36
C LYS A 1151 -33.18 -4.04 11.26
N ASN A 1152 -32.62 -4.42 10.10
CA ASN A 1152 -32.51 -3.55 8.92
C ASN A 1152 -32.34 -4.39 7.64
N PRO A 1153 -33.36 -5.15 7.21
CA PRO A 1153 -33.24 -6.03 6.04
C PRO A 1153 -32.94 -5.24 4.76
N TYR A 1154 -33.52 -4.05 4.59
CA TYR A 1154 -33.29 -3.16 3.43
C TYR A 1154 -31.81 -2.82 3.22
N PHE A 1155 -31.07 -2.49 4.29
CA PHE A 1155 -29.62 -2.23 4.21
C PHE A 1155 -28.85 -3.45 3.66
N PHE A 1156 -29.23 -4.66 4.06
CA PHE A 1156 -28.59 -5.89 3.61
C PHE A 1156 -28.97 -6.24 2.16
N LEU A 1157 -30.25 -6.15 1.78
CA LEU A 1157 -30.69 -6.30 0.38
C LEU A 1157 -29.97 -5.32 -0.55
N ARG A 1158 -29.80 -4.06 -0.12
CA ARG A 1158 -29.09 -3.03 -0.88
C ARG A 1158 -27.60 -3.35 -1.09
N ILE A 1159 -26.96 -4.10 -0.20
CA ILE A 1159 -25.59 -4.63 -0.40
C ILE A 1159 -25.57 -5.76 -1.45
N ILE A 1160 -26.61 -6.59 -1.51
CA ILE A 1160 -26.70 -7.71 -2.47
C ILE A 1160 -26.96 -7.16 -3.89
N SER A 1161 -27.94 -6.27 -4.06
CA SER A 1161 -28.15 -5.55 -5.33
C SER A 1161 -26.88 -4.82 -5.79
N GLN A 1162 -26.24 -4.03 -4.90
CA GLN A 1162 -24.98 -3.34 -5.23
C GLN A 1162 -23.78 -4.27 -5.45
N THR A 1163 -23.89 -5.55 -5.12
CA THR A 1163 -22.90 -6.57 -5.51
C THR A 1163 -23.07 -6.95 -6.98
N ALA A 1164 -24.32 -7.14 -7.44
CA ALA A 1164 -24.63 -7.40 -8.84
C ALA A 1164 -24.23 -6.23 -9.75
N SER A 1165 -24.74 -5.01 -9.48
CA SER A 1165 -24.46 -3.83 -10.32
C SER A 1165 -22.96 -3.48 -10.34
N CYS A 1166 -22.22 -3.75 -9.26
CA CYS A 1166 -20.77 -3.56 -9.20
C CYS A 1166 -19.98 -4.58 -10.03
N CYS A 1167 -20.47 -5.82 -10.15
CA CYS A 1167 -19.88 -6.83 -11.03
C CYS A 1167 -20.20 -6.51 -12.50
N TYR A 1168 -21.47 -6.22 -12.82
CA TYR A 1168 -21.90 -5.83 -14.16
C TYR A 1168 -21.16 -4.59 -14.69
N ALA A 1169 -20.96 -3.57 -13.86
CA ALA A 1169 -20.16 -2.40 -14.23
C ALA A 1169 -18.69 -2.73 -14.54
N VAL A 1170 -18.12 -3.79 -13.95
CA VAL A 1170 -16.77 -4.27 -14.31
C VAL A 1170 -16.81 -5.14 -15.57
N LEU A 1171 -17.84 -5.96 -15.77
CA LEU A 1171 -18.04 -6.74 -17.00
C LEU A 1171 -18.14 -5.83 -18.23
N LYS A 1172 -18.97 -4.77 -18.17
CA LYS A 1172 -19.05 -3.70 -19.18
C LYS A 1172 -17.82 -2.77 -19.18
N THR A 1173 -16.90 -2.89 -18.21
CA THR A 1173 -15.60 -2.22 -18.27
C THR A 1173 -14.60 -3.02 -19.11
N ILE A 1174 -14.60 -4.34 -18.97
CA ILE A 1174 -13.69 -5.28 -19.65
C ILE A 1174 -14.12 -5.47 -21.11
N ASN A 1175 -15.41 -5.71 -21.34
CA ASN A 1175 -16.00 -5.80 -22.67
C ASN A 1175 -16.62 -4.44 -23.02
N ALA A 1176 -15.76 -3.53 -23.49
CA ALA A 1176 -16.19 -2.46 -24.39
C ALA A 1176 -16.45 -3.07 -25.80
N GLY A 1177 -17.05 -2.30 -26.72
CA GLY A 1177 -17.37 -2.74 -28.09
C GLY A 1177 -18.48 -3.80 -28.22
N VAL A 1178 -18.36 -4.89 -27.47
CA VAL A 1178 -19.25 -6.07 -27.43
C VAL A 1178 -20.61 -5.71 -26.84
N SER A 1179 -21.48 -5.18 -27.69
CA SER A 1179 -22.86 -4.81 -27.37
C SER A 1179 -23.81 -6.02 -27.37
N GLY A 1180 -25.01 -5.87 -26.80
CA GLY A 1180 -26.08 -6.89 -26.80
C GLY A 1180 -25.93 -8.06 -25.83
N ILE A 1181 -24.73 -8.67 -25.72
CA ILE A 1181 -24.55 -10.04 -25.18
C ILE A 1181 -24.95 -10.23 -23.69
N PHE A 1182 -24.94 -9.19 -22.84
CA PHE A 1182 -25.18 -9.36 -21.40
C PHE A 1182 -26.11 -8.28 -20.78
N PRO A 1183 -27.39 -8.59 -20.53
CA PRO A 1183 -28.30 -7.73 -19.76
C PRO A 1183 -27.95 -7.65 -18.27
N ILE A 1184 -28.19 -6.51 -17.61
CA ILE A 1184 -27.93 -6.35 -16.16
C ILE A 1184 -28.75 -7.34 -15.31
N GLN A 1185 -29.96 -7.66 -15.77
CA GLN A 1185 -30.90 -8.63 -15.21
C GLN A 1185 -30.24 -10.00 -14.98
N VAL A 1186 -29.34 -10.42 -15.87
CA VAL A 1186 -28.60 -11.70 -15.78
C VAL A 1186 -27.61 -11.70 -14.61
N ALA A 1187 -26.88 -10.59 -14.40
CA ALA A 1187 -26.00 -10.44 -13.24
C ALA A 1187 -26.78 -10.31 -11.93
N GLU A 1188 -27.94 -9.65 -11.93
CA GLU A 1188 -28.81 -9.57 -10.75
C GLU A 1188 -29.41 -10.94 -10.41
N TRP A 1189 -29.88 -11.70 -11.39
CA TRP A 1189 -30.39 -13.05 -11.20
C TRP A 1189 -29.31 -13.99 -10.65
N LEU A 1190 -28.11 -14.01 -11.25
CA LEU A 1190 -27.00 -14.83 -10.75
C LEU A 1190 -26.58 -14.45 -9.32
N CYS A 1191 -26.57 -13.16 -9.00
CA CYS A 1191 -26.29 -12.68 -7.64
C CYS A 1191 -27.38 -13.16 -6.66
N TYR A 1192 -28.66 -12.92 -6.96
CA TYR A 1192 -29.77 -13.32 -6.08
C TYR A 1192 -29.88 -14.85 -5.97
N HIS A 1193 -29.54 -15.61 -7.01
CA HIS A 1193 -29.42 -17.07 -6.95
C HIS A 1193 -28.30 -17.48 -5.97
N ALA A 1194 -27.06 -17.03 -6.20
CA ALA A 1194 -25.91 -17.41 -5.38
C ALA A 1194 -26.05 -17.02 -3.90
N PHE A 1195 -26.67 -15.86 -3.64
CA PHE A 1195 -27.03 -15.46 -2.27
C PHE A 1195 -28.16 -16.31 -1.70
N THR A 1196 -29.19 -16.68 -2.47
CA THR A 1196 -30.23 -17.60 -1.98
C THR A 1196 -29.62 -18.94 -1.55
N VAL A 1197 -28.74 -19.52 -2.38
CA VAL A 1197 -28.11 -20.83 -2.14
C VAL A 1197 -27.23 -20.88 -0.88
N LYS A 1198 -26.51 -19.80 -0.54
CA LYS A 1198 -25.73 -19.77 0.72
C LYS A 1198 -26.58 -19.35 1.93
N LEU A 1199 -27.57 -18.47 1.75
CA LEU A 1199 -28.37 -17.97 2.87
C LEU A 1199 -29.48 -18.94 3.31
N SER A 1200 -29.93 -19.85 2.44
CA SER A 1200 -30.88 -20.93 2.80
C SER A 1200 -30.34 -21.83 3.90
N ASN A 1201 -29.04 -22.15 3.85
CA ASN A 1201 -28.36 -23.01 4.83
C ASN A 1201 -28.29 -22.38 6.24
N HIS A 1202 -28.81 -21.16 6.40
CA HIS A 1202 -28.78 -20.35 7.60
C HIS A 1202 -30.14 -19.63 7.81
N GLU A 1203 -31.26 -20.25 7.43
CA GLU A 1203 -32.59 -19.59 7.37
C GLU A 1203 -32.96 -18.82 8.65
N ALA A 1204 -32.68 -19.36 9.84
CA ALA A 1204 -32.94 -18.70 11.12
C ALA A 1204 -32.32 -17.29 11.26
N VAL A 1205 -31.27 -16.97 10.48
CA VAL A 1205 -30.64 -15.65 10.42
C VAL A 1205 -31.14 -14.80 9.26
N TYR A 1206 -31.61 -15.42 8.16
CA TYR A 1206 -31.85 -14.75 6.87
C TYR A 1206 -33.27 -14.90 6.29
N LYS A 1207 -34.23 -15.50 7.00
CA LYS A 1207 -35.63 -15.66 6.54
C LYS A 1207 -36.23 -14.37 5.95
N CYS A 1208 -35.99 -13.23 6.59
CA CYS A 1208 -36.43 -11.90 6.13
C CYS A 1208 -35.72 -11.36 4.87
N LEU A 1209 -34.60 -11.95 4.43
CA LEU A 1209 -33.98 -11.66 3.13
C LEU A 1209 -34.40 -12.69 2.08
N LEU A 1210 -34.51 -13.96 2.48
CA LEU A 1210 -34.80 -15.08 1.58
C LEU A 1210 -36.14 -14.93 0.85
N THR A 1211 -37.19 -14.45 1.53
CA THR A 1211 -38.47 -14.16 0.88
C THR A 1211 -38.33 -13.12 -0.24
N SER A 1212 -37.71 -11.97 0.05
CA SER A 1212 -37.50 -10.91 -0.95
C SER A 1212 -36.61 -11.37 -2.11
N LEU A 1213 -35.51 -12.08 -1.83
CA LEU A 1213 -34.62 -12.62 -2.86
C LEU A 1213 -35.33 -13.65 -3.77
N LYS A 1214 -36.18 -14.52 -3.20
CA LYS A 1214 -37.01 -15.47 -3.98
C LYS A 1214 -38.00 -14.72 -4.88
N VAL A 1215 -38.65 -13.66 -4.39
CA VAL A 1215 -39.59 -12.83 -5.19
C VAL A 1215 -38.86 -12.11 -6.32
N CYS A 1216 -37.78 -11.37 -6.03
CA CYS A 1216 -37.01 -10.67 -7.06
C CYS A 1216 -36.43 -11.63 -8.11
N LYS A 1217 -35.98 -12.83 -7.72
CA LYS A 1217 -35.51 -13.86 -8.67
C LYS A 1217 -36.62 -14.34 -9.61
N ARG A 1218 -37.85 -14.53 -9.11
CA ARG A 1218 -39.02 -14.89 -9.95
C ARG A 1218 -39.40 -13.75 -10.92
N GLN A 1219 -39.37 -12.50 -10.45
CA GLN A 1219 -39.67 -11.33 -11.28
C GLN A 1219 -38.64 -11.15 -12.40
N LEU A 1220 -37.34 -11.29 -12.11
CA LEU A 1220 -36.28 -11.15 -13.12
C LEU A 1220 -36.37 -12.20 -14.25
N ILE A 1221 -36.82 -13.43 -13.98
CA ILE A 1221 -36.95 -14.48 -15.01
C ILE A 1221 -37.89 -14.04 -16.13
N ARG A 1222 -38.97 -13.30 -15.82
CA ARG A 1222 -39.95 -12.81 -16.82
C ARG A 1222 -39.35 -11.80 -17.81
N ASN A 1223 -38.17 -11.26 -17.50
CA ASN A 1223 -37.51 -10.20 -18.26
C ASN A 1223 -36.17 -10.68 -18.87
N ILE A 1224 -35.99 -11.99 -19.02
CA ILE A 1224 -34.79 -12.65 -19.57
C ILE A 1224 -35.24 -13.67 -20.63
N PRO A 1225 -34.67 -13.69 -21.85
CA PRO A 1225 -35.05 -14.64 -22.90
C PRO A 1225 -34.88 -16.11 -22.49
N GLU A 1226 -35.72 -17.00 -23.02
CA GLU A 1226 -35.82 -18.39 -22.54
C GLU A 1226 -34.50 -19.17 -22.71
N ASP A 1227 -33.78 -19.00 -23.81
CA ASP A 1227 -32.44 -19.59 -24.02
C ASP A 1227 -31.44 -19.14 -22.95
N THR A 1228 -31.51 -17.86 -22.56
CA THR A 1228 -30.69 -17.30 -21.48
C THR A 1228 -31.14 -17.85 -20.13
N VAL A 1229 -32.43 -18.13 -19.92
CA VAL A 1229 -32.93 -18.81 -18.71
C VAL A 1229 -32.48 -20.27 -18.68
N ALA A 1230 -32.45 -20.99 -19.81
CA ALA A 1230 -31.93 -22.35 -19.92
C ALA A 1230 -30.42 -22.40 -19.63
N LEU A 1231 -29.64 -21.52 -20.25
CA LEU A 1231 -28.21 -21.34 -19.98
C LEU A 1231 -27.96 -20.99 -18.50
N LEU A 1232 -28.78 -20.12 -17.91
CA LEU A 1232 -28.71 -19.76 -16.48
C LEU A 1232 -29.03 -20.93 -15.54
N ARG A 1233 -29.91 -21.87 -15.92
CA ARG A 1233 -30.11 -23.12 -15.17
C ARG A 1233 -28.83 -23.96 -15.21
N ALA A 1234 -28.31 -24.25 -16.41
CA ALA A 1234 -27.12 -25.08 -16.61
C ALA A 1234 -25.89 -24.55 -15.86
N VAL A 1235 -25.57 -23.25 -15.96
CA VAL A 1235 -24.39 -22.66 -15.28
C VAL A 1235 -24.54 -22.51 -13.76
N THR A 1236 -25.73 -22.77 -13.20
CA THR A 1236 -25.97 -22.74 -11.74
C THR A 1236 -26.16 -24.13 -11.10
N GLU A 1237 -26.00 -25.20 -11.87
CA GLU A 1237 -26.10 -26.59 -11.39
C GLU A 1237 -25.20 -26.89 -10.18
N PRO A 1238 -25.69 -27.63 -9.16
CA PRO A 1238 -24.90 -27.97 -7.98
C PRO A 1238 -23.62 -28.77 -8.28
N ALA A 1239 -23.56 -29.49 -9.41
CA ALA A 1239 -22.38 -30.23 -9.85
C ALA A 1239 -21.20 -29.30 -10.16
N LEU A 1240 -21.46 -28.15 -10.80
CA LEU A 1240 -20.42 -27.18 -11.16
C LEU A 1240 -19.78 -26.48 -9.95
N CYS A 1241 -20.43 -26.52 -8.77
CA CYS A 1241 -19.99 -25.83 -7.55
C CYS A 1241 -19.66 -26.77 -6.37
N GLN A 1242 -19.28 -28.02 -6.62
CA GLN A 1242 -18.84 -28.95 -5.57
C GLN A 1242 -17.64 -28.42 -4.75
N ASP A 1243 -16.76 -27.63 -5.38
CA ASP A 1243 -15.62 -26.92 -4.76
C ASP A 1243 -16.04 -25.96 -3.63
N PHE A 1244 -17.31 -25.56 -3.57
CA PHE A 1244 -17.85 -24.74 -2.48
C PHE A 1244 -18.36 -25.55 -1.29
N LYS A 1245 -18.71 -26.85 -1.46
CA LYS A 1245 -19.27 -27.68 -0.37
C LYS A 1245 -18.28 -27.88 0.79
N ALA A 1246 -16.98 -27.90 0.50
CA ALA A 1246 -15.92 -28.08 1.50
C ALA A 1246 -15.47 -26.77 2.19
N ILE A 1247 -16.15 -25.63 1.94
CA ILE A 1247 -15.83 -24.34 2.56
C ILE A 1247 -16.58 -24.22 3.90
N LEU A 1248 -15.81 -24.27 5.00
CA LEU A 1248 -16.32 -24.07 6.35
C LEU A 1248 -16.68 -22.59 6.59
N ASP A 1249 -17.58 -22.29 7.54
CA ASP A 1249 -17.98 -20.91 7.86
C ASP A 1249 -16.96 -20.12 8.71
#